data_AF-D3A9V2-F1
#
_entry.id   AF-D3A9V2-F1
#
_cell.length_a   1.000
_cell.length_b   1.000
_cell.length_c   1.000
_cell.angle_alpha   90.00
_cell.angle_beta   90.00
_cell.angle_gamma   90.00
#
_symmetry.space_group_name_H-M   'P 1'
#
loop_
_entity.id
_entity.type
_entity.pdbx_description
1 polymer ?
#
loop_
_entity_poly.entity_id
_entity_poly.type
_entity_poly.pdbx_seq_one_letter_code
_entity_poly.pdbx_strand_id
1 'polypeptide(L)'
;MCGYLHFGADTHCSFNGTTDCKDEEADTLKHRRLTGRITAAALSAVMGCSGAFLYSAPPAYAAGYERVNGYYQMLDGTVIDGVVARGIDVSRWQGNIDWNAVAADDVEFVMLGTRSKGAVDPYFHKNVKEASDAGVRVGAYIYSLATTPQMAVEEADFVLDLVKDYPISFPIAFDAEDSSTLGSLPPAQVTEIINAFCERVEAAGYYPMVYANDYWLANKIDMSNMHYDVWVARYEVKHNFSDPIMWQATSTGSIDGIAGNVDINFLYKDLTPYLPGNLWRTIGDKTYYYQNYQMQKDAWINDGTGWFYMNGDGLASVGWLEKLGLHYYLDETTGRMVTGWKQLSNSWYFFNSSGAMSTGWLDDNGSRYFLNADGTMKTGWLQQMNQYYYLDENSGKMATGWKQLSGKWYFLQDTGIMATGWLDQNGTKYFLNNDGSMVTGWHTEGDKKYFLTDSGAAAVGWLQLDGTWYYFNQGGDMARGWINPDGNWYYLNQDGKMQTGWLDDGGAKYYLSTSSGKMTVGWREVDGAWYYFNGSGAMVTGLTEINGQLYYLNPSDGRMAVSTTLDFDGVDYTVDANGVCTKVEEPADGTQDGQNGAEGNGQSGQSSQNEPAVNGQNTGSATQESPADSGQTDSKKEIGPGIK
;
A
#
# COMPACT_ATOMS: atom_id res chain seq x y z
N MET A 1 5.08 13.60 23.66
CA MET A 1 4.64 15.01 23.74
C MET A 1 3.82 15.31 22.49
N CYS A 2 2.68 15.97 22.63
CA CYS A 2 1.78 16.24 21.51
C CYS A 2 1.95 17.69 21.04
N GLY A 3 2.16 17.92 19.75
CA GLY A 3 2.32 19.24 19.15
C GLY A 3 1.35 19.41 17.99
N TYR A 4 0.43 20.36 18.13
CA TYR A 4 -0.48 20.79 17.06
C TYR A 4 0.27 21.45 15.91
N LEU A 5 -0.22 21.30 14.68
CA LEU A 5 -0.10 22.32 13.64
C LEU A 5 -1.36 22.34 12.76
N HIS A 6 -1.81 23.56 12.43
CA HIS A 6 -2.92 23.84 11.50
C HIS A 6 -2.51 23.61 10.05
N PHE A 7 -3.50 23.34 9.20
CA PHE A 7 -3.49 23.82 7.81
C PHE A 7 -4.83 24.49 7.48
N GLY A 8 -4.73 25.57 6.71
CA GLY A 8 -5.84 26.29 6.09
C GLY A 8 -5.37 26.83 4.73
N ALA A 9 -6.25 27.62 4.10
CA ALA A 9 -6.21 28.01 2.68
C ALA A 9 -6.49 26.82 1.74
N ASP A 10 -7.20 26.97 0.62
CA ASP A 10 -8.18 27.92 0.09
C ASP A 10 -8.31 27.50 -1.37
N THR A 11 -9.52 27.49 -1.95
CA THR A 11 -9.66 27.66 -3.41
C THR A 11 -11.09 28.08 -3.75
N HIS A 12 -11.30 29.39 -3.82
CA HIS A 12 -12.45 29.93 -4.52
C HIS A 12 -12.33 29.63 -6.02
N CYS A 13 -13.43 29.18 -6.65
CA CYS A 13 -13.60 29.30 -8.09
C CYS A 13 -15.01 29.82 -8.38
N SER A 14 -15.08 31.04 -8.91
CA SER A 14 -16.32 31.76 -9.19
C SER A 14 -16.65 31.72 -10.68
N PHE A 15 -17.90 31.45 -11.05
CA PHE A 15 -18.44 31.87 -12.34
C PHE A 15 -19.86 32.41 -12.19
N ASN A 16 -20.04 33.67 -12.59
CA ASN A 16 -21.34 34.32 -12.75
C ASN A 16 -21.84 34.08 -14.19
N GLY A 17 -23.15 33.91 -14.34
CA GLY A 17 -23.79 33.73 -15.65
C GLY A 17 -25.32 33.80 -15.55
N THR A 18 -25.84 35.01 -15.37
CA THR A 18 -27.29 35.28 -15.24
C THR A 18 -28.05 35.16 -16.56
N THR A 19 -29.21 34.51 -16.52
CA THR A 19 -30.40 34.98 -17.25
C THR A 19 -31.66 34.72 -16.43
N ASP A 20 -32.50 35.74 -16.35
CA ASP A 20 -33.74 35.80 -15.55
C ASP A 20 -34.96 35.65 -16.47
N CYS A 21 -35.94 34.83 -16.06
CA CYS A 21 -37.38 35.05 -16.26
C CYS A 21 -38.20 33.95 -15.54
N LYS A 22 -38.90 34.33 -14.45
CA LYS A 22 -40.37 34.21 -14.21
C LYS A 22 -41.12 32.92 -14.59
N ASP A 23 -42.13 32.44 -13.84
CA ASP A 23 -42.77 32.80 -12.56
C ASP A 23 -43.61 31.56 -12.10
N GLU A 24 -44.40 31.68 -11.01
CA GLU A 24 -45.38 30.70 -10.44
C GLU A 24 -44.76 29.57 -9.56
N GLU A 25 -44.63 29.80 -8.24
CA GLU A 25 -45.63 29.58 -7.17
C GLU A 25 -45.88 28.09 -6.83
N ALA A 26 -45.27 27.58 -5.74
CA ALA A 26 -45.83 27.45 -4.39
C ALA A 26 -46.31 26.00 -4.12
N ASP A 27 -46.27 25.42 -2.92
CA ASP A 27 -46.05 25.92 -1.56
C ASP A 27 -45.29 24.87 -0.72
N THR A 28 -44.59 25.27 0.36
CA THR A 28 -43.95 24.34 1.31
C THR A 28 -44.21 24.75 2.76
N LEU A 29 -44.91 23.90 3.51
CA LEU A 29 -45.26 24.15 4.91
C LEU A 29 -44.58 23.16 5.87
N LYS A 30 -43.55 23.64 6.58
CA LYS A 30 -42.96 22.96 7.74
C LYS A 30 -43.67 23.38 9.04
N HIS A 31 -43.87 22.38 9.90
CA HIS A 31 -44.14 22.42 11.34
C HIS A 31 -44.29 23.77 12.07
N ARG A 32 -45.32 23.85 12.93
CA ARG A 32 -45.11 23.98 14.38
C ARG A 32 -46.32 23.57 15.22
N ARG A 33 -46.05 22.94 16.37
CA ARG A 33 -47.02 22.72 17.46
C ARG A 33 -47.28 24.05 18.19
N LEU A 34 -48.48 24.26 18.72
CA LEU A 34 -48.65 24.88 20.04
C LEU A 34 -49.94 24.45 20.75
N THR A 35 -49.86 24.45 22.07
CA THR A 35 -50.85 23.98 23.06
C THR A 35 -51.92 25.03 23.35
N GLY A 36 -53.14 24.59 23.74
CA GLY A 36 -54.16 25.48 24.29
C GLY A 36 -55.27 24.72 25.03
N ARG A 37 -55.31 24.83 26.37
CA ARG A 37 -56.45 24.40 27.20
C ARG A 37 -57.31 25.62 27.55
N ILE A 38 -58.63 25.51 27.45
CA ILE A 38 -59.59 26.35 28.19
C ILE A 38 -60.73 25.45 28.71
N THR A 39 -61.21 25.72 29.92
CA THR A 39 -62.20 24.93 30.67
C THR A 39 -63.42 25.78 31.06
N ALA A 40 -64.64 25.23 30.94
CA ALA A 40 -65.87 25.67 31.62
C ALA A 40 -66.91 24.52 31.53
N ALA A 41 -67.25 23.81 32.62
CA ALA A 41 -68.30 24.10 33.61
C ALA A 41 -69.74 23.91 33.06
N ALA A 42 -70.41 22.75 33.30
CA ALA A 42 -71.36 22.45 34.42
C ALA A 42 -72.78 23.05 34.18
N LEU A 43 -73.95 22.48 34.55
CA LEU A 43 -74.41 21.33 35.38
C LEU A 43 -75.88 21.00 34.91
N SER A 44 -76.44 19.79 34.87
CA SER A 44 -77.24 19.15 35.97
C SER A 44 -78.26 18.15 35.42
N ALA A 45 -78.45 16.98 36.07
CA ALA A 45 -79.75 16.38 36.48
C ALA A 45 -79.61 14.90 36.90
N VAL A 46 -80.20 14.50 38.04
CA VAL A 46 -80.20 13.13 38.60
C VAL A 46 -81.57 12.85 39.28
N MET A 47 -81.92 11.55 39.46
CA MET A 47 -83.17 10.94 39.98
C MET A 47 -84.22 10.69 38.87
N GLY A 48 -84.89 9.55 38.74
CA GLY A 48 -84.89 8.24 39.45
C GLY A 48 -85.83 7.26 38.70
N CYS A 49 -86.19 6.05 39.13
CA CYS A 49 -85.80 5.18 40.26
C CYS A 49 -86.40 3.74 40.04
N SER A 50 -86.08 2.78 40.92
CA SER A 50 -86.71 1.44 41.06
C SER A 50 -86.35 0.36 40.01
N GLY A 51 -86.14 -0.88 40.46
CA GLY A 51 -85.68 -2.00 39.62
C GLY A 51 -86.72 -3.10 39.39
N ALA A 52 -86.36 -4.03 38.49
CA ALA A 52 -87.08 -5.28 38.24
C ALA A 52 -86.07 -6.43 38.01
N PHE A 53 -86.47 -7.65 38.38
CA PHE A 53 -85.63 -8.85 38.39
C PHE A 53 -85.54 -9.56 37.01
N LEU A 54 -84.42 -10.23 36.78
CA LEU A 54 -84.24 -11.41 35.91
C LEU A 54 -84.40 -11.26 34.38
N TYR A 55 -83.27 -11.24 33.69
CA TYR A 55 -82.88 -12.44 32.93
C TYR A 55 -81.34 -12.56 32.89
N SER A 56 -80.79 -13.55 33.60
CA SER A 56 -79.39 -13.93 33.42
C SER A 56 -79.27 -14.73 32.13
N ALA A 57 -78.69 -14.14 31.09
CA ALA A 57 -78.21 -14.93 29.96
C ALA A 57 -77.18 -15.97 30.44
N PRO A 58 -77.05 -17.13 29.77
CA PRO A 58 -75.95 -18.06 30.02
C PRO A 58 -74.60 -17.36 29.85
N PRO A 59 -73.49 -17.93 30.36
CA PRO A 59 -72.16 -17.34 30.16
C PRO A 59 -71.85 -17.19 28.67
N ALA A 60 -70.95 -16.24 28.36
CA ALA A 60 -70.48 -16.00 27.00
C ALA A 60 -70.10 -17.31 26.30
N TYR A 61 -70.43 -17.40 25.01
CA TYR A 61 -69.81 -18.40 24.14
C TYR A 61 -68.29 -18.30 24.32
N ALA A 62 -67.66 -19.43 24.61
CA ALA A 62 -66.22 -19.47 24.81
C ALA A 62 -65.53 -18.98 23.53
N ALA A 63 -64.50 -18.16 23.73
CA ALA A 63 -63.60 -17.66 22.70
C ALA A 63 -62.75 -18.81 22.16
N GLY A 64 -63.37 -19.66 21.33
CA GLY A 64 -62.77 -20.87 20.82
C GLY A 64 -61.55 -20.55 19.96
N TYR A 65 -60.44 -21.21 20.25
CA TYR A 65 -59.15 -21.03 19.59
C TYR A 65 -58.48 -19.66 19.83
N GLU A 66 -58.98 -18.87 20.78
CA GLU A 66 -58.36 -17.62 21.26
C GLU A 66 -57.56 -17.83 22.56
N ARG A 67 -56.70 -16.85 22.91
CA ARG A 67 -55.87 -16.89 24.12
C ARG A 67 -56.61 -16.32 25.34
N VAL A 68 -57.25 -17.20 26.11
CA VAL A 68 -57.98 -16.86 27.35
C VAL A 68 -57.07 -17.06 28.57
N ASN A 69 -56.88 -16.01 29.37
CA ASN A 69 -56.03 -16.02 30.58
C ASN A 69 -54.59 -16.52 30.36
N GLY A 70 -54.03 -16.33 29.16
CA GLY A 70 -52.68 -16.76 28.80
C GLY A 70 -52.58 -18.16 28.19
N TYR A 71 -53.69 -18.86 28.00
CA TYR A 71 -53.75 -20.19 27.40
C TYR A 71 -54.69 -20.22 26.19
N TYR A 72 -54.35 -20.96 25.15
CA TYR A 72 -55.30 -21.24 24.05
C TYR A 72 -56.25 -22.37 24.46
N GLN A 73 -57.49 -22.34 23.98
CA GLN A 73 -58.54 -23.28 24.36
C GLN A 73 -59.33 -23.78 23.13
N MET A 74 -59.79 -25.03 23.18
CA MET A 74 -60.79 -25.58 22.26
C MET A 74 -62.15 -24.89 22.43
N LEU A 75 -63.07 -25.12 21.49
CA LEU A 75 -64.47 -24.63 21.58
C LEU A 75 -65.22 -25.08 22.85
N ASP A 76 -64.84 -26.21 23.45
CA ASP A 76 -65.41 -26.70 24.71
C ASP A 76 -64.73 -26.16 25.98
N GLY A 77 -63.72 -25.29 25.83
CA GLY A 77 -62.92 -24.72 26.91
C GLY A 77 -61.72 -25.58 27.34
N THR A 78 -61.48 -26.73 26.69
CA THR A 78 -60.29 -27.56 26.97
C THR A 78 -59.01 -26.80 26.62
N VAL A 79 -58.09 -26.67 27.58
CA VAL A 79 -56.80 -26.01 27.37
C VAL A 79 -55.95 -26.79 26.38
N ILE A 80 -55.33 -26.06 25.45
CA ILE A 80 -54.34 -26.57 24.51
C ILE A 80 -52.96 -26.27 25.12
N ASP A 81 -52.42 -27.25 25.86
CA ASP A 81 -51.12 -27.14 26.51
C ASP A 81 -49.95 -27.10 25.51
N GLY A 82 -48.87 -26.41 25.88
CA GLY A 82 -47.60 -26.43 25.14
C GLY A 82 -47.54 -25.53 23.90
N VAL A 83 -48.57 -24.75 23.61
CA VAL A 83 -48.59 -23.84 22.46
C VAL A 83 -47.57 -22.71 22.64
N VAL A 84 -46.67 -22.59 21.66
CA VAL A 84 -45.67 -21.52 21.51
C VAL A 84 -46.27 -20.33 20.77
N ALA A 85 -47.07 -20.56 19.74
CA ALA A 85 -47.68 -19.52 18.91
C ALA A 85 -49.00 -20.00 18.27
N ARG A 86 -49.93 -19.07 18.04
CA ARG A 86 -51.09 -19.26 17.15
C ARG A 86 -50.75 -18.74 15.76
N GLY A 87 -51.24 -19.43 14.74
CA GLY A 87 -51.10 -19.06 13.34
C GLY A 87 -52.28 -19.56 12.52
N ILE A 88 -52.22 -19.33 11.22
CA ILE A 88 -53.25 -19.75 10.26
C ILE A 88 -52.62 -20.39 9.02
N ASP A 89 -53.43 -21.08 8.22
CA ASP A 89 -53.06 -21.37 6.83
C ASP A 89 -54.15 -20.86 5.89
N VAL A 90 -53.71 -20.31 4.75
CA VAL A 90 -54.61 -19.66 3.79
C VAL A 90 -54.16 -19.90 2.35
N SER A 91 -55.14 -19.86 1.46
CA SER A 91 -54.96 -19.92 0.01
C SER A 91 -56.02 -19.04 -0.68
N ARG A 92 -56.30 -19.26 -1.97
CA ARG A 92 -57.37 -18.55 -2.71
C ARG A 92 -58.75 -18.53 -2.06
N TRP A 93 -59.04 -19.41 -1.09
CA TRP A 93 -60.34 -19.50 -0.45
C TRP A 93 -60.67 -18.28 0.42
N GLN A 94 -59.68 -17.69 1.09
CA GLN A 94 -59.86 -16.53 1.96
C GLN A 94 -59.91 -15.19 1.18
N GLY A 95 -59.40 -15.16 -0.05
CA GLY A 95 -59.47 -13.98 -0.92
C GLY A 95 -58.63 -12.81 -0.43
N ASN A 96 -59.24 -11.63 -0.27
CA ASN A 96 -58.56 -10.45 0.26
C ASN A 96 -58.54 -10.48 1.80
N ILE A 97 -57.35 -10.30 2.37
CA ILE A 97 -57.09 -10.33 3.81
C ILE A 97 -56.57 -8.97 4.26
N ASP A 98 -57.02 -8.48 5.42
CA ASP A 98 -56.37 -7.36 6.12
C ASP A 98 -55.33 -7.90 7.10
N TRP A 99 -54.09 -7.95 6.64
CA TRP A 99 -52.98 -8.51 7.41
C TRP A 99 -52.64 -7.75 8.70
N ASN A 100 -53.03 -6.47 8.83
CA ASN A 100 -52.83 -5.72 10.08
C ASN A 100 -53.87 -6.12 11.13
N ALA A 101 -55.11 -6.38 10.71
CA ALA A 101 -56.14 -6.92 11.60
C ALA A 101 -55.80 -8.35 12.03
N VAL A 102 -55.33 -9.20 11.10
CA VAL A 102 -54.85 -10.56 11.39
C VAL A 102 -53.72 -10.55 12.43
N ALA A 103 -52.70 -9.69 12.24
CA ALA A 103 -51.60 -9.56 13.20
C ALA A 103 -52.02 -9.01 14.56
N ALA A 104 -53.05 -8.15 14.60
CA ALA A 104 -53.62 -7.62 15.85
C ALA A 104 -54.44 -8.68 16.61
N ASP A 105 -55.04 -9.64 15.90
CA ASP A 105 -55.72 -10.82 16.44
C ASP A 105 -54.75 -11.99 16.64
N ASP A 106 -53.65 -11.76 17.36
CA ASP A 106 -52.78 -12.81 17.93
C ASP A 106 -52.35 -13.93 16.95
N VAL A 107 -52.18 -13.60 15.65
CA VAL A 107 -51.65 -14.50 14.60
C VAL A 107 -50.17 -14.17 14.37
N GLU A 108 -49.29 -15.05 14.80
CA GLU A 108 -47.84 -14.85 14.71
C GLU A 108 -47.19 -15.48 13.47
N PHE A 109 -47.90 -16.39 12.79
CA PHE A 109 -47.41 -17.04 11.58
C PHE A 109 -48.54 -17.41 10.61
N VAL A 110 -48.18 -17.56 9.34
CA VAL A 110 -49.06 -18.07 8.28
C VAL A 110 -48.34 -19.10 7.41
N MET A 111 -49.04 -20.18 7.04
CA MET A 111 -48.65 -21.07 5.94
C MET A 111 -49.44 -20.71 4.68
N LEU A 112 -48.76 -20.29 3.61
CA LEU A 112 -49.40 -19.84 2.36
C LEU A 112 -49.45 -20.94 1.30
N GLY A 113 -50.64 -21.20 0.75
CA GLY A 113 -50.83 -22.14 -0.35
C GLY A 113 -50.17 -21.63 -1.63
N THR A 114 -49.17 -22.36 -2.14
CA THR A 114 -48.34 -21.93 -3.28
C THR A 114 -49.04 -22.09 -4.64
N ARG A 115 -49.75 -23.21 -4.82
CA ARG A 115 -50.47 -23.56 -6.06
C ARG A 115 -51.81 -24.21 -5.74
N SER A 116 -52.75 -24.15 -6.68
CA SER A 116 -53.92 -25.03 -6.68
C SER A 116 -54.41 -25.26 -8.11
N LYS A 117 -54.65 -26.55 -8.43
CA LYS A 117 -54.92 -27.09 -9.78
C LYS A 117 -53.82 -26.75 -10.81
N GLY A 118 -52.56 -26.80 -10.40
CA GLY A 118 -51.39 -26.61 -11.26
C GLY A 118 -51.02 -25.15 -11.58
N ALA A 119 -51.81 -24.17 -11.13
CA ALA A 119 -51.48 -22.74 -11.24
C ALA A 119 -51.09 -22.18 -9.87
N VAL A 120 -50.14 -21.24 -9.85
CA VAL A 120 -49.79 -20.41 -8.69
C VAL A 120 -51.07 -19.83 -8.06
N ASP A 121 -51.12 -19.77 -6.74
CA ASP A 121 -52.29 -19.19 -6.07
C ASP A 121 -52.43 -17.69 -6.39
N PRO A 122 -53.60 -17.23 -6.87
CA PRO A 122 -53.79 -15.84 -7.30
C PRO A 122 -53.58 -14.80 -6.20
N TYR A 123 -53.59 -15.21 -4.92
CA TYR A 123 -53.30 -14.33 -3.78
C TYR A 123 -51.91 -14.52 -3.19
N PHE A 124 -51.10 -15.50 -3.64
CA PHE A 124 -49.79 -15.81 -3.05
C PHE A 124 -48.88 -14.58 -2.95
N HIS A 125 -48.60 -13.93 -4.07
CA HIS A 125 -47.70 -12.76 -4.15
C HIS A 125 -48.18 -11.56 -3.33
N LYS A 126 -49.50 -11.42 -3.15
CA LYS A 126 -50.10 -10.39 -2.31
C LYS A 126 -49.91 -10.74 -0.84
N ASN A 127 -50.34 -11.94 -0.44
CA ASN A 127 -50.35 -12.38 0.95
C ASN A 127 -48.93 -12.54 1.52
N VAL A 128 -47.97 -13.08 0.78
CA VAL A 128 -46.57 -13.23 1.25
C VAL A 128 -45.95 -11.86 1.57
N LYS A 129 -46.28 -10.83 0.78
CA LYS A 129 -45.81 -9.47 1.02
C LYS A 129 -46.57 -8.82 2.18
N GLU A 130 -47.89 -8.79 2.12
CA GLU A 130 -48.69 -8.04 3.11
C GLU A 130 -48.64 -8.68 4.51
N ALA A 131 -48.54 -10.01 4.62
CA ALA A 131 -48.33 -10.70 5.89
C ALA A 131 -46.97 -10.37 6.52
N SER A 132 -45.90 -10.38 5.72
CA SER A 132 -44.55 -10.07 6.21
C SER A 132 -44.37 -8.58 6.51
N ASP A 133 -44.96 -7.68 5.71
CA ASP A 133 -45.04 -6.24 5.98
C ASP A 133 -45.81 -5.96 7.31
N ALA A 134 -46.80 -6.78 7.66
CA ALA A 134 -47.52 -6.73 8.94
C ALA A 134 -46.79 -7.42 10.11
N GLY A 135 -45.63 -8.04 9.88
CA GLY A 135 -44.83 -8.72 10.91
C GLY A 135 -45.24 -10.17 11.21
N VAL A 136 -46.18 -10.76 10.46
CA VAL A 136 -46.55 -12.17 10.56
C VAL A 136 -45.45 -13.02 9.92
N ARG A 137 -45.00 -14.08 10.60
CA ARG A 137 -43.98 -15.00 10.04
C ARG A 137 -44.55 -15.80 8.88
N VAL A 138 -43.91 -15.76 7.71
CA VAL A 138 -44.47 -16.38 6.50
C VAL A 138 -43.77 -17.69 6.15
N GLY A 139 -44.56 -18.75 6.06
CA GLY A 139 -44.21 -20.05 5.50
C GLY A 139 -45.06 -20.34 4.26
N ALA A 140 -44.81 -21.48 3.63
CA ALA A 140 -45.47 -21.87 2.39
C ALA A 140 -45.83 -23.36 2.41
N TYR A 141 -46.87 -23.76 1.68
CA TYR A 141 -47.18 -25.18 1.48
C TYR A 141 -47.59 -25.51 0.06
N ILE A 142 -47.42 -26.76 -0.33
CA ILE A 142 -47.83 -27.28 -1.64
C ILE A 142 -48.70 -28.53 -1.48
N TYR A 143 -49.97 -28.41 -1.84
CA TYR A 143 -50.84 -29.57 -2.07
C TYR A 143 -50.21 -30.43 -3.17
N SER A 144 -49.64 -31.57 -2.78
CA SER A 144 -48.85 -32.40 -3.68
C SER A 144 -49.73 -33.28 -4.55
N LEU A 145 -49.27 -33.49 -5.79
CA LEU A 145 -49.83 -34.47 -6.73
C LEU A 145 -48.73 -35.42 -7.22
N ALA A 146 -47.57 -35.42 -6.55
CA ALA A 146 -46.41 -36.22 -6.93
C ALA A 146 -46.72 -37.72 -6.76
N THR A 147 -46.39 -38.51 -7.78
CA THR A 147 -46.45 -39.98 -7.73
C THR A 147 -45.07 -40.64 -7.83
N THR A 148 -44.00 -39.83 -7.86
CA THR A 148 -42.60 -40.28 -7.85
C THR A 148 -41.73 -39.27 -7.10
N PRO A 149 -40.59 -39.69 -6.51
CA PRO A 149 -39.63 -38.78 -5.88
C PRO A 149 -39.18 -37.63 -6.79
N GLN A 150 -38.99 -37.90 -8.09
CA GLN A 150 -38.62 -36.88 -9.08
C GLN A 150 -39.70 -35.79 -9.23
N MET A 151 -40.98 -36.15 -9.23
CA MET A 151 -42.07 -35.17 -9.25
C MET A 151 -42.13 -34.34 -7.95
N ALA A 152 -41.77 -34.93 -6.81
CA ALA A 152 -41.63 -34.19 -5.56
C ALA A 152 -40.46 -33.18 -5.59
N VAL A 153 -39.33 -33.54 -6.22
CA VAL A 153 -38.22 -32.61 -6.46
C VAL A 153 -38.65 -31.46 -7.39
N GLU A 154 -39.40 -31.75 -8.46
CA GLU A 154 -39.96 -30.73 -9.36
C GLU A 154 -40.97 -29.81 -8.65
N GLU A 155 -41.76 -30.35 -7.71
CA GLU A 155 -42.65 -29.56 -6.85
C GLU A 155 -41.88 -28.70 -5.84
N ALA A 156 -40.78 -29.20 -5.26
CA ALA A 156 -39.89 -28.42 -4.42
C ALA A 156 -39.22 -27.29 -5.20
N ASP A 157 -38.67 -27.57 -6.38
CA ASP A 157 -38.05 -26.57 -7.25
C ASP A 157 -39.04 -25.46 -7.66
N PHE A 158 -40.30 -25.82 -7.96
CA PHE A 158 -41.37 -24.84 -8.20
C PHE A 158 -41.62 -23.93 -6.98
N VAL A 159 -41.73 -24.51 -5.77
CA VAL A 159 -41.95 -23.70 -4.55
C VAL A 159 -40.74 -22.81 -4.29
N LEU A 160 -39.52 -23.35 -4.36
CA LEU A 160 -38.28 -22.61 -4.12
C LEU A 160 -38.11 -21.44 -5.12
N ASP A 161 -38.45 -21.64 -6.40
CA ASP A 161 -38.41 -20.58 -7.41
C ASP A 161 -39.47 -19.50 -7.17
N LEU A 162 -40.68 -19.89 -6.75
CA LEU A 162 -41.78 -18.98 -6.43
C LEU A 162 -41.50 -18.10 -5.20
N VAL A 163 -40.83 -18.65 -4.17
CA VAL A 163 -40.70 -17.97 -2.88
C VAL A 163 -39.39 -17.20 -2.67
N LYS A 164 -38.34 -17.43 -3.47
CA LYS A 164 -37.00 -16.83 -3.30
C LYS A 164 -36.97 -15.29 -3.21
N ASP A 165 -37.89 -14.60 -3.89
CA ASP A 165 -37.96 -13.14 -3.91
C ASP A 165 -38.71 -12.54 -2.69
N TYR A 166 -39.02 -13.36 -1.68
CA TYR A 166 -39.86 -12.99 -0.54
C TYR A 166 -39.26 -13.41 0.82
N PRO A 167 -39.64 -12.72 1.92
CA PRO A 167 -39.19 -13.03 3.28
C PRO A 167 -39.89 -14.26 3.87
N ILE A 168 -39.53 -15.44 3.37
CA ILE A 168 -39.95 -16.70 4.00
C ILE A 168 -39.16 -16.89 5.29
N SER A 169 -39.84 -16.66 6.40
CA SER A 169 -39.31 -16.68 7.77
C SER A 169 -39.87 -17.85 8.59
N PHE A 170 -40.44 -18.85 7.93
CA PHE A 170 -41.14 -19.98 8.53
C PHE A 170 -41.07 -21.19 7.57
N PRO A 171 -41.44 -22.43 7.99
CA PRO A 171 -41.23 -23.63 7.19
C PRO A 171 -41.90 -23.67 5.81
N ILE A 172 -41.43 -24.60 4.97
CA ILE A 172 -42.06 -24.99 3.72
C ILE A 172 -42.62 -26.41 3.88
N ALA A 173 -43.94 -26.57 3.75
CA ALA A 173 -44.62 -27.83 3.98
C ALA A 173 -44.98 -28.59 2.70
N PHE A 174 -44.75 -29.90 2.71
CA PHE A 174 -45.35 -30.83 1.77
C PHE A 174 -46.72 -31.27 2.30
N ASP A 175 -47.79 -30.98 1.56
CA ASP A 175 -49.16 -31.38 1.93
C ASP A 175 -49.51 -32.71 1.23
N ALA A 176 -49.64 -33.76 2.06
CA ALA A 176 -49.77 -35.15 1.67
C ALA A 176 -51.19 -35.69 1.92
N GLU A 177 -52.20 -35.15 1.22
CA GLU A 177 -53.61 -35.54 1.42
C GLU A 177 -54.36 -36.02 0.16
N ASP A 178 -53.77 -35.97 -1.04
CA ASP A 178 -54.47 -36.34 -2.28
C ASP A 178 -54.70 -37.86 -2.40
N SER A 179 -55.97 -38.26 -2.27
CA SER A 179 -56.41 -39.65 -2.34
C SER A 179 -56.28 -40.33 -3.72
N SER A 180 -56.15 -39.56 -4.80
CA SER A 180 -56.17 -40.06 -6.18
C SER A 180 -54.76 -40.36 -6.72
N THR A 181 -53.77 -39.61 -6.23
CA THR A 181 -52.35 -39.71 -6.56
C THR A 181 -51.61 -40.45 -5.44
N LEU A 182 -51.07 -39.73 -4.46
CA LEU A 182 -50.35 -40.26 -3.29
C LEU A 182 -51.15 -41.37 -2.57
N GLY A 183 -52.46 -41.19 -2.39
CA GLY A 183 -53.30 -42.14 -1.65
C GLY A 183 -53.50 -43.49 -2.33
N SER A 184 -53.13 -43.60 -3.62
CA SER A 184 -53.13 -44.85 -4.39
C SER A 184 -51.84 -45.69 -4.20
N LEU A 185 -50.79 -45.09 -3.64
CA LEU A 185 -49.46 -45.70 -3.53
C LEU A 185 -49.28 -46.47 -2.20
N PRO A 186 -48.32 -47.42 -2.13
CA PRO A 186 -47.90 -48.04 -0.88
C PRO A 186 -47.25 -47.01 0.08
N PRO A 187 -47.41 -47.14 1.41
CA PRO A 187 -46.88 -46.15 2.38
C PRO A 187 -45.37 -45.86 2.30
N ALA A 188 -44.57 -46.86 1.94
CA ALA A 188 -43.14 -46.67 1.71
C ALA A 188 -42.85 -45.72 0.53
N GLN A 189 -43.59 -45.85 -0.59
CA GLN A 189 -43.44 -44.95 -1.74
C GLN A 189 -43.93 -43.53 -1.44
N VAL A 190 -45.01 -43.39 -0.67
CA VAL A 190 -45.46 -42.07 -0.18
C VAL A 190 -44.36 -41.41 0.65
N THR A 191 -43.66 -42.17 1.49
CA THR A 191 -42.55 -41.68 2.33
C THR A 191 -41.34 -41.30 1.50
N GLU A 192 -40.96 -42.10 0.49
CA GLU A 192 -39.89 -41.75 -0.47
C GLU A 192 -40.18 -40.44 -1.21
N ILE A 193 -41.44 -40.18 -1.59
CA ILE A 193 -41.86 -38.95 -2.26
C ILE A 193 -41.76 -37.74 -1.31
N ILE A 194 -42.27 -37.87 -0.08
CA ILE A 194 -42.21 -36.81 0.94
C ILE A 194 -40.76 -36.47 1.27
N ASN A 195 -39.92 -37.47 1.57
CA ASN A 195 -38.51 -37.27 1.89
C ASN A 195 -37.80 -36.54 0.72
N ALA A 196 -38.02 -36.93 -0.53
CA ALA A 196 -37.39 -36.27 -1.68
C ALA A 196 -37.76 -34.78 -1.85
N PHE A 197 -38.99 -34.38 -1.51
CA PHE A 197 -39.35 -32.96 -1.45
C PHE A 197 -38.63 -32.26 -0.30
N CYS A 198 -38.69 -32.83 0.90
CA CYS A 198 -38.15 -32.23 2.11
C CYS A 198 -36.63 -32.09 2.08
N GLU A 199 -35.91 -33.12 1.59
CA GLU A 199 -34.47 -33.09 1.32
C GLU A 199 -34.08 -31.97 0.36
N ARG A 200 -34.89 -31.73 -0.70
CA ARG A 200 -34.65 -30.67 -1.67
C ARG A 200 -34.85 -29.26 -1.07
N VAL A 201 -35.88 -29.09 -0.24
CA VAL A 201 -36.14 -27.85 0.51
C VAL A 201 -35.04 -27.57 1.55
N GLU A 202 -34.60 -28.60 2.27
CA GLU A 202 -33.51 -28.54 3.24
C GLU A 202 -32.16 -28.19 2.58
N ALA A 203 -31.85 -28.81 1.44
CA ALA A 203 -30.65 -28.50 0.66
C ALA A 203 -30.62 -27.05 0.12
N ALA A 204 -31.78 -26.41 -0.04
CA ALA A 204 -31.91 -24.98 -0.36
C ALA A 204 -31.84 -24.06 0.89
N GLY A 205 -31.60 -24.64 2.07
CA GLY A 205 -31.46 -23.97 3.37
C GLY A 205 -32.79 -23.60 4.04
N TYR A 206 -33.93 -24.07 3.53
CA TYR A 206 -35.24 -23.85 4.17
C TYR A 206 -35.55 -24.95 5.17
N TYR A 207 -36.47 -24.70 6.09
CA TYR A 207 -36.93 -25.71 7.03
C TYR A 207 -38.09 -26.50 6.40
N PRO A 208 -37.93 -27.78 6.03
CA PRO A 208 -39.03 -28.60 5.54
C PRO A 208 -39.96 -29.05 6.68
N MET A 209 -41.21 -29.30 6.36
CA MET A 209 -42.14 -30.04 7.24
C MET A 209 -43.15 -30.84 6.41
N VAL A 210 -43.87 -31.77 7.04
CA VAL A 210 -44.89 -32.60 6.40
C VAL A 210 -46.26 -32.28 6.98
N TYR A 211 -47.21 -31.92 6.15
CA TYR A 211 -48.61 -31.75 6.52
C TYR A 211 -49.44 -32.97 6.12
N ALA A 212 -50.16 -33.56 7.08
CA ALA A 212 -51.09 -34.66 6.86
C ALA A 212 -52.05 -34.84 8.05
N ASN A 213 -53.27 -35.32 7.78
CA ASN A 213 -54.18 -35.71 8.85
C ASN A 213 -53.80 -37.03 9.57
N ASP A 214 -54.36 -37.23 10.78
CA ASP A 214 -54.21 -38.43 11.63
C ASP A 214 -54.35 -39.77 10.86
N TYR A 215 -55.26 -39.87 9.88
CA TYR A 215 -55.45 -41.12 9.12
C TYR A 215 -54.29 -41.39 8.18
N TRP A 216 -53.77 -40.36 7.51
CA TRP A 216 -52.62 -40.48 6.62
C TRP A 216 -51.35 -40.86 7.38
N LEU A 217 -51.06 -40.16 8.48
CA LEU A 217 -49.91 -40.45 9.35
C LEU A 217 -49.94 -41.89 9.89
N ALA A 218 -51.12 -42.45 10.16
CA ALA A 218 -51.26 -43.80 10.69
C ALA A 218 -51.38 -44.93 9.63
N ASN A 219 -51.76 -44.63 8.38
CA ASN A 219 -52.14 -45.67 7.39
C ASN A 219 -51.56 -45.47 5.97
N LYS A 220 -51.05 -44.28 5.64
CA LYS A 220 -50.61 -43.91 4.29
C LYS A 220 -49.16 -43.48 4.21
N ILE A 221 -48.51 -43.22 5.34
CA ILE A 221 -47.11 -42.83 5.45
C ILE A 221 -46.40 -43.88 6.30
N ASP A 222 -45.23 -44.34 5.85
CA ASP A 222 -44.34 -45.16 6.65
C ASP A 222 -43.52 -44.27 7.57
N MET A 223 -44.11 -43.94 8.73
CA MET A 223 -43.47 -43.10 9.74
C MET A 223 -42.15 -43.67 10.29
N SER A 224 -41.82 -44.95 10.05
CA SER A 224 -40.53 -45.51 10.47
C SER A 224 -39.35 -45.05 9.59
N ASN A 225 -39.65 -44.56 8.38
CA ASN A 225 -38.69 -44.00 7.43
C ASN A 225 -38.93 -42.49 7.15
N MET A 226 -39.80 -41.84 7.94
CA MET A 226 -40.04 -40.40 7.85
C MET A 226 -38.99 -39.65 8.68
N HIS A 227 -38.34 -38.64 8.10
CA HIS A 227 -37.23 -37.92 8.74
C HIS A 227 -37.61 -36.50 9.21
N TYR A 228 -38.81 -36.04 8.87
CA TYR A 228 -39.21 -34.65 8.94
C TYR A 228 -40.32 -34.38 9.96
N ASP A 229 -40.30 -33.17 10.53
CA ASP A 229 -41.29 -32.72 11.50
C ASP A 229 -42.70 -32.67 10.90
N VAL A 230 -43.71 -32.97 11.74
CA VAL A 230 -45.11 -33.10 11.32
C VAL A 230 -45.96 -31.90 11.75
N TRP A 231 -46.70 -31.37 10.77
CA TRP A 231 -47.89 -30.54 10.94
C TRP A 231 -49.12 -31.44 10.81
N VAL A 232 -49.79 -31.76 11.91
CA VAL A 232 -50.93 -32.69 11.89
C VAL A 232 -52.25 -31.94 11.67
N ALA A 233 -53.11 -32.47 10.81
CA ALA A 233 -54.49 -32.02 10.68
C ALA A 233 -55.45 -32.90 11.50
N ARG A 234 -56.18 -32.27 12.44
CA ARG A 234 -57.28 -32.91 13.15
C ARG A 234 -58.26 -31.87 13.68
N TYR A 235 -59.40 -31.73 13.01
CA TYR A 235 -60.40 -30.72 13.36
C TYR A 235 -61.21 -31.08 14.62
N GLU A 236 -61.46 -30.06 15.45
CA GLU A 236 -62.36 -30.01 16.62
C GLU A 236 -62.05 -31.00 17.76
N VAL A 237 -61.10 -31.92 17.59
CA VAL A 237 -60.64 -32.88 18.61
C VAL A 237 -59.13 -33.04 18.52
N LYS A 238 -58.46 -33.25 19.65
CA LYS A 238 -57.00 -33.43 19.67
C LYS A 238 -56.56 -34.61 18.78
N HIS A 239 -55.49 -34.39 18.03
CA HIS A 239 -54.80 -35.41 17.21
C HIS A 239 -54.32 -36.60 18.06
N ASN A 240 -54.17 -37.76 17.42
CA ASN A 240 -53.56 -38.95 18.03
C ASN A 240 -52.06 -39.06 17.74
N PHE A 241 -51.53 -38.29 16.77
CA PHE A 241 -50.10 -38.24 16.51
C PHE A 241 -49.32 -37.77 17.75
N SER A 242 -48.20 -38.44 18.07
CA SER A 242 -47.56 -38.35 19.39
C SER A 242 -46.68 -37.12 19.61
N ASP A 243 -46.07 -36.59 18.55
CA ASP A 243 -45.09 -35.50 18.62
C ASP A 243 -45.15 -34.57 17.39
N PRO A 244 -46.29 -33.90 17.11
CA PRO A 244 -46.35 -32.91 16.04
C PRO A 244 -45.71 -31.60 16.50
N ILE A 245 -45.05 -30.90 15.59
CA ILE A 245 -44.54 -29.55 15.86
C ILE A 245 -45.63 -28.49 15.69
N MET A 246 -46.69 -28.81 14.92
CA MET A 246 -47.80 -27.92 14.63
C MET A 246 -49.10 -28.72 14.48
N TRP A 247 -50.23 -28.16 14.88
CA TRP A 247 -51.55 -28.77 14.75
C TRP A 247 -52.55 -27.81 14.13
N GLN A 248 -53.19 -28.21 13.02
CA GLN A 248 -54.37 -27.56 12.47
C GLN A 248 -55.62 -28.06 13.20
N ALA A 249 -56.18 -27.20 14.05
CA ALA A 249 -57.20 -27.55 15.05
C ALA A 249 -58.64 -27.34 14.59
N THR A 250 -58.88 -26.46 13.60
CA THR A 250 -60.18 -26.23 12.99
C THR A 250 -60.01 -25.70 11.57
N SER A 251 -61.01 -25.95 10.71
CA SER A 251 -61.23 -25.32 9.40
C SER A 251 -62.43 -24.38 9.39
N THR A 252 -62.91 -24.00 10.59
CA THR A 252 -64.08 -23.14 10.80
C THR A 252 -63.79 -21.99 11.78
N GLY A 253 -62.50 -21.66 11.95
CA GLY A 253 -62.06 -20.54 12.75
C GLY A 253 -62.49 -19.20 12.18
N SER A 254 -62.47 -18.18 13.03
CA SER A 254 -62.72 -16.77 12.71
C SER A 254 -61.53 -15.96 13.17
N ILE A 255 -61.01 -15.08 12.31
CA ILE A 255 -59.89 -14.17 12.60
C ILE A 255 -60.23 -12.80 12.03
N ASP A 256 -60.00 -11.74 12.80
CA ASP A 256 -60.26 -10.37 12.34
C ASP A 256 -59.41 -10.04 11.09
N GLY A 257 -60.05 -9.46 10.07
CA GLY A 257 -59.43 -9.18 8.77
C GLY A 257 -59.59 -10.27 7.72
N ILE A 258 -60.16 -11.44 8.04
CA ILE A 258 -60.51 -12.50 7.09
C ILE A 258 -62.03 -12.63 6.97
N ALA A 259 -62.54 -12.73 5.74
CA ALA A 259 -63.97 -12.90 5.48
C ALA A 259 -64.35 -14.39 5.42
N GLY A 260 -65.03 -14.87 6.46
CA GLY A 260 -65.49 -16.25 6.56
C GLY A 260 -64.51 -17.16 7.29
N ASN A 261 -64.55 -18.45 6.99
CA ASN A 261 -63.78 -19.45 7.72
C ASN A 261 -62.28 -19.39 7.38
N VAL A 262 -61.45 -19.60 8.41
CA VAL A 262 -60.00 -19.80 8.28
C VAL A 262 -59.54 -21.00 9.09
N ASP A 263 -58.50 -21.66 8.59
CA ASP A 263 -57.84 -22.78 9.23
C ASP A 263 -56.90 -22.25 10.34
N ILE A 264 -57.13 -22.67 11.60
CA ILE A 264 -56.34 -22.20 12.76
C ILE A 264 -55.33 -23.26 13.19
N ASN A 265 -54.09 -22.81 13.37
CA ASN A 265 -52.93 -23.62 13.68
C ASN A 265 -52.30 -23.24 15.03
N PHE A 266 -51.84 -24.24 15.76
CA PHE A 266 -51.04 -24.08 16.97
C PHE A 266 -49.66 -24.69 16.79
N LEU A 267 -48.62 -23.89 16.99
CA LEU A 267 -47.23 -24.33 16.99
C LEU A 267 -46.83 -24.78 18.39
N TYR A 268 -46.20 -25.95 18.52
CA TYR A 268 -45.73 -26.53 19.80
C TYR A 268 -44.20 -26.47 19.96
N LYS A 269 -43.45 -26.29 18.87
CA LYS A 269 -41.98 -26.23 18.85
C LYS A 269 -41.51 -24.80 18.59
N ASP A 270 -40.59 -24.27 19.40
CA ASP A 270 -39.91 -23.04 19.04
C ASP A 270 -38.96 -23.29 17.85
N LEU A 271 -39.34 -22.78 16.69
CA LEU A 271 -38.57 -22.91 15.45
C LEU A 271 -37.52 -21.81 15.28
N THR A 272 -37.49 -20.79 16.14
CA THR A 272 -36.57 -19.63 16.04
C THR A 272 -35.09 -20.04 15.92
N PRO A 273 -34.56 -21.04 16.65
CA PRO A 273 -33.17 -21.47 16.51
C PRO A 273 -32.83 -22.12 15.16
N TYR A 274 -33.83 -22.57 14.40
CA TYR A 274 -33.68 -23.33 13.16
C TYR A 274 -34.03 -22.52 11.91
N LEU A 275 -34.46 -21.27 12.09
CA LEU A 275 -34.89 -20.36 11.02
C LEU A 275 -33.95 -19.13 11.01
N PRO A 276 -32.67 -19.27 10.62
CA PRO A 276 -31.76 -18.12 10.57
C PRO A 276 -32.23 -17.13 9.50
N GLY A 277 -32.31 -15.84 9.85
CA GLY A 277 -32.61 -14.77 8.90
C GLY A 277 -31.43 -14.40 7.98
N ASN A 278 -30.20 -14.75 8.37
CA ASN A 278 -28.98 -14.42 7.65
C ASN A 278 -28.26 -15.70 7.21
N LEU A 279 -28.28 -16.00 5.92
CA LEU A 279 -27.65 -17.20 5.35
C LEU A 279 -27.45 -17.10 3.83
N TRP A 280 -26.57 -17.95 3.32
CA TRP A 280 -26.51 -18.32 1.91
C TRP A 280 -27.57 -19.39 1.60
N ARG A 281 -28.27 -19.27 0.46
CA ARG A 281 -29.21 -20.27 -0.06
C ARG A 281 -28.86 -20.63 -1.51
N THR A 282 -28.99 -21.90 -1.87
CA THR A 282 -28.77 -22.39 -3.24
C THR A 282 -30.10 -22.85 -3.83
N ILE A 283 -30.58 -22.19 -4.88
CA ILE A 283 -31.88 -22.45 -5.53
C ILE A 283 -31.66 -22.50 -7.04
N GLY A 284 -31.98 -23.62 -7.69
CA GLY A 284 -31.79 -23.80 -9.14
C GLY A 284 -30.34 -23.53 -9.58
N ASP A 285 -29.38 -24.17 -8.90
CA ASP A 285 -27.92 -24.04 -9.09
C ASP A 285 -27.33 -22.63 -8.91
N LYS A 286 -28.14 -21.69 -8.42
CA LYS A 286 -27.76 -20.30 -8.15
C LYS A 286 -27.67 -20.05 -6.66
N THR A 287 -26.60 -19.37 -6.23
CA THR A 287 -26.35 -19.04 -4.83
C THR A 287 -26.66 -17.58 -4.56
N TYR A 288 -27.49 -17.33 -3.55
CA TYR A 288 -27.99 -16.02 -3.15
C TYR A 288 -27.72 -15.80 -1.66
N TYR A 289 -27.53 -14.55 -1.24
CA TYR A 289 -27.45 -14.20 0.18
C TYR A 289 -28.76 -13.57 0.66
N TYR A 290 -29.23 -14.03 1.82
CA TYR A 290 -30.41 -13.50 2.50
C TYR A 290 -29.97 -12.82 3.79
N GLN A 291 -30.52 -11.63 4.06
CA GLN A 291 -30.34 -10.92 5.31
C GLN A 291 -31.73 -10.55 5.86
N ASN A 292 -32.00 -10.88 7.12
CA ASN A 292 -33.32 -10.77 7.75
C ASN A 292 -34.43 -11.37 6.86
N TYR A 293 -34.19 -12.58 6.34
CA TYR A 293 -35.04 -13.34 5.41
C TYR A 293 -35.23 -12.71 4.01
N GLN A 294 -34.68 -11.53 3.74
CA GLN A 294 -34.79 -10.86 2.44
C GLN A 294 -33.56 -11.15 1.57
N MET A 295 -33.78 -11.59 0.32
CA MET A 295 -32.69 -11.72 -0.66
C MET A 295 -32.05 -10.35 -0.94
N GLN A 296 -30.72 -10.31 -0.90
CA GLN A 296 -29.94 -9.08 -1.07
C GLN A 296 -29.61 -8.85 -2.55
N LYS A 297 -29.87 -7.63 -3.04
CA LYS A 297 -29.68 -7.20 -4.44
C LYS A 297 -28.97 -5.86 -4.50
N ASP A 298 -28.06 -5.70 -5.46
CA ASP A 298 -27.17 -4.54 -5.65
C ASP A 298 -26.43 -4.07 -4.37
N ALA A 299 -26.12 -5.00 -3.46
CA ALA A 299 -25.66 -4.72 -2.11
C ALA A 299 -24.30 -5.35 -1.79
N TRP A 300 -23.49 -4.63 -1.01
CA TRP A 300 -22.32 -5.20 -0.33
C TRP A 300 -22.76 -5.91 0.96
N ILE A 301 -22.37 -7.17 1.11
CA ILE A 301 -22.68 -8.02 2.24
C ILE A 301 -21.41 -8.48 2.92
N ASN A 302 -21.40 -8.51 4.26
CA ASN A 302 -20.38 -9.19 5.04
C ASN A 302 -21.04 -10.34 5.83
N ASP A 303 -20.63 -11.58 5.55
CA ASP A 303 -21.19 -12.78 6.20
C ASP A 303 -20.42 -13.21 7.47
N GLY A 304 -19.48 -12.38 7.93
CA GLY A 304 -18.55 -12.69 9.01
C GLY A 304 -17.24 -13.31 8.54
N THR A 305 -17.19 -13.90 7.34
CA THR A 305 -15.96 -14.40 6.72
C THR A 305 -15.32 -13.34 5.81
N GLY A 306 -16.10 -12.54 5.10
CA GLY A 306 -15.60 -11.47 4.25
C GLY A 306 -16.70 -10.69 3.55
N TRP A 307 -16.29 -9.76 2.68
CA TRP A 307 -17.21 -8.97 1.86
C TRP A 307 -17.52 -9.67 0.54
N PHE A 308 -18.77 -9.57 0.09
CA PHE A 308 -19.29 -10.05 -1.18
C PHE A 308 -20.17 -8.96 -1.78
N TYR A 309 -20.31 -8.93 -3.11
CA TYR A 309 -21.26 -8.04 -3.77
C TYR A 309 -22.36 -8.86 -4.44
N MET A 310 -23.61 -8.58 -4.10
CA MET A 310 -24.78 -9.19 -4.73
C MET A 310 -25.24 -8.30 -5.88
N ASN A 311 -25.41 -8.84 -7.08
CA ASN A 311 -25.86 -8.09 -8.25
C ASN A 311 -27.39 -7.83 -8.22
N GLY A 312 -27.95 -7.19 -9.24
CA GLY A 312 -29.40 -6.92 -9.34
C GLY A 312 -30.30 -8.16 -9.40
N ASP A 313 -29.76 -9.31 -9.85
CA ASP A 313 -30.44 -10.61 -9.83
C ASP A 313 -30.33 -11.32 -8.46
N GLY A 314 -29.55 -10.77 -7.52
CA GLY A 314 -29.29 -11.34 -6.20
C GLY A 314 -28.17 -12.39 -6.16
N LEU A 315 -27.40 -12.51 -7.25
CA LEU A 315 -26.28 -13.45 -7.37
C LEU A 315 -24.97 -12.83 -6.89
N ALA A 316 -24.12 -13.63 -6.25
CA ALA A 316 -22.78 -13.19 -5.86
C ALA A 316 -21.93 -12.88 -7.11
N SER A 317 -21.35 -11.68 -7.15
CA SER A 317 -20.42 -11.26 -8.20
C SER A 317 -19.04 -11.89 -8.02
N VAL A 318 -18.39 -12.20 -9.15
CA VAL A 318 -17.05 -12.77 -9.25
C VAL A 318 -16.22 -11.98 -10.27
N GLY A 319 -14.90 -12.00 -10.13
CA GLY A 319 -13.98 -11.27 -11.01
C GLY A 319 -14.01 -9.76 -10.76
N TRP A 320 -13.80 -8.99 -11.84
CA TRP A 320 -13.77 -7.52 -11.77
C TRP A 320 -15.16 -6.91 -11.56
N LEU A 321 -15.24 -5.95 -10.64
CA LEU A 321 -16.44 -5.17 -10.37
C LEU A 321 -16.11 -3.68 -10.33
N GLU A 322 -16.84 -2.86 -11.09
CA GLU A 322 -16.80 -1.40 -10.96
C GLU A 322 -18.03 -0.90 -10.19
N LYS A 323 -17.81 -0.10 -9.13
CA LYS A 323 -18.88 0.61 -8.41
C LYS A 323 -18.40 2.01 -8.03
N LEU A 324 -19.19 3.03 -8.37
CA LEU A 324 -18.91 4.44 -8.06
C LEU A 324 -17.52 4.94 -8.55
N GLY A 325 -17.06 4.42 -9.70
CA GLY A 325 -15.73 4.71 -10.27
C GLY A 325 -14.56 4.00 -9.58
N LEU A 326 -14.83 3.18 -8.55
CA LEU A 326 -13.85 2.34 -7.89
C LEU A 326 -13.90 0.92 -8.47
N HIS A 327 -12.72 0.33 -8.63
CA HIS A 327 -12.55 -1.03 -9.14
C HIS A 327 -12.25 -1.97 -7.98
N TYR A 328 -12.92 -3.12 -7.96
CA TYR A 328 -12.78 -4.19 -6.98
C TYR A 328 -12.53 -5.50 -7.71
N TYR A 329 -11.94 -6.47 -7.02
CA TYR A 329 -11.86 -7.84 -7.50
C TYR A 329 -12.47 -8.79 -6.47
N LEU A 330 -13.44 -9.57 -6.92
CA LEU A 330 -14.09 -10.64 -6.18
C LEU A 330 -13.45 -11.95 -6.63
N ASP A 331 -13.02 -12.79 -5.69
CA ASP A 331 -12.34 -14.03 -6.02
C ASP A 331 -13.23 -14.97 -6.86
N GLU A 332 -12.70 -15.50 -7.97
CA GLU A 332 -13.50 -16.22 -8.97
C GLU A 332 -14.08 -17.55 -8.49
N THR A 333 -13.52 -18.13 -7.41
CA THR A 333 -14.03 -19.38 -6.82
C THR A 333 -15.05 -19.12 -5.72
N THR A 334 -14.85 -18.06 -4.94
CA THR A 334 -15.60 -17.82 -3.70
C THR A 334 -16.54 -16.63 -3.75
N GLY A 335 -16.37 -15.68 -4.67
CA GLY A 335 -17.06 -14.38 -4.68
C GLY A 335 -16.58 -13.40 -3.61
N ARG A 336 -15.60 -13.77 -2.77
CA ARG A 336 -15.10 -12.96 -1.67
C ARG A 336 -14.20 -11.84 -2.19
N MET A 337 -14.46 -10.62 -1.76
CA MET A 337 -13.68 -9.43 -2.09
C MET A 337 -12.23 -9.57 -1.65
N VAL A 338 -11.33 -9.28 -2.59
CA VAL A 338 -9.88 -9.34 -2.38
C VAL A 338 -9.37 -8.04 -1.76
N THR A 339 -8.42 -8.19 -0.83
CA THR A 339 -7.64 -7.11 -0.22
C THR A 339 -6.16 -7.50 -0.20
N GLY A 340 -5.26 -6.52 -0.27
CA GLY A 340 -3.83 -6.72 -0.39
C GLY A 340 -3.38 -7.04 -1.82
N TRP A 341 -2.19 -7.64 -1.93
CA TRP A 341 -1.60 -8.04 -3.21
C TRP A 341 -2.31 -9.26 -3.82
N LYS A 342 -2.67 -9.18 -5.10
CA LYS A 342 -3.20 -10.30 -5.90
C LYS A 342 -2.59 -10.27 -7.30
N GLN A 343 -2.12 -11.41 -7.77
CA GLN A 343 -1.68 -11.58 -9.16
C GLN A 343 -2.86 -12.03 -10.02
N LEU A 344 -3.10 -11.34 -11.12
CA LEU A 344 -4.18 -11.60 -12.09
C LEU A 344 -3.58 -11.52 -13.50
N SER A 345 -3.73 -12.57 -14.30
CA SER A 345 -3.23 -12.64 -15.70
C SER A 345 -1.76 -12.17 -15.86
N ASN A 346 -0.89 -12.65 -14.96
CA ASN A 346 0.54 -12.31 -14.80
C ASN A 346 0.88 -10.91 -14.24
N SER A 347 -0.07 -9.98 -14.14
CA SER A 347 0.15 -8.67 -13.50
C SER A 347 -0.20 -8.70 -12.02
N TRP A 348 0.57 -7.99 -11.20
CA TRP A 348 0.23 -7.76 -9.78
C TRP A 348 -0.65 -6.52 -9.63
N TYR A 349 -1.64 -6.61 -8.75
CA TYR A 349 -2.52 -5.53 -8.34
C TYR A 349 -2.51 -5.44 -6.83
N PHE A 350 -2.80 -4.27 -6.28
CA PHE A 350 -3.02 -4.09 -4.85
C PHE A 350 -4.42 -3.52 -4.60
N PHE A 351 -5.18 -4.19 -3.74
CA PHE A 351 -6.49 -3.75 -3.29
C PHE A 351 -6.36 -3.25 -1.84
N ASN A 352 -6.80 -2.04 -1.55
CA ASN A 352 -6.65 -1.47 -0.21
C ASN A 352 -7.62 -2.13 0.81
N SER A 353 -7.66 -1.62 2.05
CA SER A 353 -8.49 -2.20 3.12
C SER A 353 -10.02 -2.11 2.88
N SER A 354 -10.50 -1.26 1.97
CA SER A 354 -11.89 -1.25 1.51
C SER A 354 -12.13 -2.15 0.28
N GLY A 355 -11.10 -2.84 -0.22
CA GLY A 355 -11.13 -3.67 -1.42
C GLY A 355 -11.01 -2.89 -2.73
N ALA A 356 -10.90 -1.55 -2.69
CA ALA A 356 -10.71 -0.75 -3.88
C ALA A 356 -9.26 -0.86 -4.39
N MET A 357 -9.10 -1.03 -5.69
CA MET A 357 -7.82 -1.12 -6.39
C MET A 357 -7.03 0.19 -6.26
N SER A 358 -5.76 0.08 -5.84
CA SER A 358 -4.84 1.20 -5.75
C SER A 358 -4.20 1.53 -7.10
N THR A 359 -3.98 2.82 -7.33
CA THR A 359 -3.19 3.36 -8.45
C THR A 359 -2.18 4.39 -7.92
N GLY A 360 -1.11 4.66 -8.67
CA GLY A 360 -0.06 5.60 -8.27
C GLY A 360 0.94 4.99 -7.26
N TRP A 361 1.54 5.86 -6.44
CA TRP A 361 2.49 5.44 -5.41
C TRP A 361 1.79 4.72 -4.25
N LEU A 362 2.32 3.55 -3.87
CA LEU A 362 1.87 2.75 -2.74
C LEU A 362 3.03 2.51 -1.78
N ASP A 363 2.81 2.76 -0.50
CA ASP A 363 3.71 2.39 0.58
C ASP A 363 3.13 1.17 1.32
N ASP A 364 3.83 0.02 1.28
CA ASP A 364 3.40 -1.24 1.91
C ASP A 364 4.59 -1.90 2.65
N ASN A 365 4.40 -2.21 3.94
CA ASN A 365 5.40 -2.84 4.81
C ASN A 365 6.81 -2.19 4.74
N GLY A 366 6.88 -0.85 4.67
CA GLY A 366 8.12 -0.08 4.58
C GLY A 366 8.84 -0.18 3.24
N SER A 367 8.22 -0.81 2.23
CA SER A 367 8.66 -0.81 0.84
C SER A 367 7.71 0.06 0.01
N ARG A 368 8.26 0.75 -1.00
CA ARG A 368 7.48 1.64 -1.86
C ARG A 368 7.34 1.04 -3.26
N TYR A 369 6.16 1.17 -3.85
CA TYR A 369 5.76 0.57 -5.10
C TYR A 369 5.05 1.61 -5.97
N PHE A 370 4.93 1.33 -7.27
CA PHE A 370 4.10 2.13 -8.17
C PHE A 370 3.10 1.23 -8.91
N LEU A 371 1.84 1.63 -8.90
CA LEU A 371 0.75 1.00 -9.65
C LEU A 371 0.38 1.95 -10.80
N ASN A 372 0.26 1.42 -12.01
CA ASN A 372 -0.16 2.16 -13.19
C ASN A 372 -1.63 2.61 -13.07
N ALA A 373 -2.11 3.40 -14.04
CA ALA A 373 -3.50 3.87 -14.07
C ALA A 373 -4.53 2.74 -14.20
N ASP A 374 -4.13 1.59 -14.77
CA ASP A 374 -4.91 0.35 -14.83
C ASP A 374 -4.77 -0.52 -13.57
N GLY A 375 -4.04 -0.06 -12.55
CA GLY A 375 -3.77 -0.79 -11.31
C GLY A 375 -2.63 -1.80 -11.36
N THR A 376 -2.02 -2.04 -12.54
CA THR A 376 -0.91 -2.99 -12.67
C THR A 376 0.37 -2.48 -11.99
N MET A 377 1.05 -3.35 -11.24
CA MET A 377 2.33 -3.02 -10.61
C MET A 377 3.41 -2.75 -11.65
N LYS A 378 4.02 -1.57 -11.58
CA LYS A 378 5.11 -1.13 -12.44
C LYS A 378 6.44 -1.73 -11.97
N THR A 379 7.20 -2.25 -12.91
CA THR A 379 8.60 -2.65 -12.75
C THR A 379 9.51 -1.89 -13.72
N GLY A 380 10.82 -1.93 -13.50
CA GLY A 380 11.83 -1.20 -14.27
C GLY A 380 11.76 0.31 -14.06
N TRP A 381 12.25 1.07 -15.05
CA TRP A 381 12.25 2.54 -15.00
C TRP A 381 10.84 3.13 -15.02
N LEU A 382 10.64 4.16 -14.18
CA LEU A 382 9.47 5.02 -14.10
C LEU A 382 9.93 6.48 -14.19
N GLN A 383 9.27 7.28 -15.03
CA GLN A 383 9.46 8.73 -15.08
C GLN A 383 8.20 9.42 -14.54
N GLN A 384 8.36 10.31 -13.57
CA GLN A 384 7.29 11.19 -13.06
C GLN A 384 7.83 12.59 -12.85
N MET A 385 7.09 13.62 -13.30
CA MET A 385 7.46 15.04 -13.11
C MET A 385 8.92 15.37 -13.49
N ASN A 386 9.40 14.77 -14.58
CA ASN A 386 10.80 14.85 -15.05
C ASN A 386 11.87 14.28 -14.11
N GLN A 387 11.47 13.48 -13.11
CA GLN A 387 12.35 12.67 -12.25
C GLN A 387 12.25 11.20 -12.65
N TYR A 388 13.35 10.46 -12.49
CA TYR A 388 13.43 9.04 -12.79
C TYR A 388 13.57 8.22 -11.51
N TYR A 389 12.84 7.10 -11.46
CA TYR A 389 12.84 6.11 -10.39
C TYR A 389 13.06 4.74 -11.00
N TYR A 390 13.62 3.81 -10.23
CA TYR A 390 13.74 2.41 -10.63
C TYR A 390 12.92 1.53 -9.69
N LEU A 391 11.97 0.78 -10.23
CA LEU A 391 11.22 -0.26 -9.53
C LEU A 391 11.87 -1.61 -9.87
N ASP A 392 12.25 -2.39 -8.86
CA ASP A 392 12.97 -3.65 -9.05
C ASP A 392 12.17 -4.64 -9.92
N GLU A 393 12.83 -5.26 -10.90
CA GLU A 393 12.17 -6.07 -11.94
C GLU A 393 11.41 -7.29 -11.40
N ASN A 394 11.89 -7.87 -10.30
CA ASN A 394 11.30 -9.08 -9.72
C ASN A 394 10.28 -8.74 -8.64
N SER A 395 10.54 -7.70 -7.85
CA SER A 395 9.77 -7.39 -6.63
C SER A 395 8.89 -6.16 -6.71
N GLY A 396 9.02 -5.31 -7.74
CA GLY A 396 8.31 -4.03 -7.87
C GLY A 396 8.72 -2.94 -6.87
N LYS A 397 9.64 -3.25 -5.94
CA LYS A 397 10.10 -2.33 -4.91
C LYS A 397 10.96 -1.22 -5.51
N MET A 398 10.67 0.02 -5.14
CA MET A 398 11.49 1.19 -5.46
C MET A 398 12.90 0.99 -4.91
N ALA A 399 13.91 1.08 -5.78
CA ALA A 399 15.30 0.95 -5.43
C ALA A 399 15.86 2.26 -4.86
N THR A 400 16.80 2.13 -3.93
CA THR A 400 17.65 3.19 -3.38
C THR A 400 19.11 2.72 -3.38
N GLY A 401 20.05 3.66 -3.25
CA GLY A 401 21.49 3.40 -3.32
C GLY A 401 21.99 3.06 -4.74
N TRP A 402 23.18 2.46 -4.81
CA TRP A 402 23.79 2.01 -6.06
C TRP A 402 23.09 0.77 -6.63
N LYS A 403 22.71 0.82 -7.91
CA LYS A 403 22.14 -0.30 -8.65
C LYS A 403 22.86 -0.47 -9.99
N GLN A 404 23.32 -1.67 -10.30
CA GLN A 404 23.85 -2.02 -11.62
C GLN A 404 22.70 -2.52 -12.50
N LEU A 405 22.51 -1.89 -13.65
CA LEU A 405 21.43 -2.17 -14.60
C LEU A 405 22.02 -2.23 -16.01
N SER A 406 21.82 -3.36 -16.70
CA SER A 406 22.36 -3.60 -18.06
C SER A 406 23.86 -3.27 -18.22
N GLY A 407 24.66 -3.53 -17.17
CA GLY A 407 26.10 -3.27 -17.14
C GLY A 407 26.52 -1.85 -16.73
N LYS A 408 25.59 -0.89 -16.68
CA LYS A 408 25.82 0.48 -16.19
C LYS A 408 25.49 0.59 -14.69
N TRP A 409 26.22 1.43 -13.96
CA TRP A 409 25.88 1.79 -12.58
C TRP A 409 25.04 3.06 -12.54
N TYR A 410 24.05 3.08 -11.64
CA TYR A 410 23.17 4.21 -11.35
C TYR A 410 23.09 4.38 -9.83
N PHE A 411 22.88 5.61 -9.37
CA PHE A 411 22.59 5.89 -7.96
C PHE A 411 21.16 6.43 -7.82
N LEU A 412 20.36 5.76 -6.99
CA LEU A 412 19.01 6.19 -6.63
C LEU A 412 19.11 6.79 -5.21
N GLN A 413 18.66 8.02 -5.01
CA GLN A 413 18.64 8.67 -3.69
C GLN A 413 17.67 7.95 -2.73
N ASP A 414 17.69 8.27 -1.44
CA ASP A 414 16.75 7.70 -0.46
C ASP A 414 15.28 7.97 -0.79
N THR A 415 15.02 9.04 -1.55
CA THR A 415 13.71 9.39 -2.13
C THR A 415 13.33 8.55 -3.35
N GLY A 416 14.22 7.67 -3.82
CA GLY A 416 14.12 6.89 -5.05
C GLY A 416 14.54 7.63 -6.33
N ILE A 417 14.83 8.93 -6.25
CA ILE A 417 15.17 9.77 -7.41
C ILE A 417 16.59 9.44 -7.90
N MET A 418 16.71 9.10 -9.17
CA MET A 418 17.99 8.88 -9.85
C MET A 418 18.86 10.15 -9.82
N ALA A 419 20.10 10.02 -9.37
CA ALA A 419 21.08 11.11 -9.37
C ALA A 419 21.68 11.34 -10.77
N THR A 420 22.01 12.61 -11.04
CA THR A 420 22.72 13.09 -12.24
C THR A 420 23.71 14.18 -11.82
N GLY A 421 24.81 14.34 -12.54
CA GLY A 421 25.91 15.25 -12.18
C GLY A 421 26.78 14.70 -11.04
N TRP A 422 27.41 15.61 -10.29
CA TRP A 422 28.24 15.24 -9.13
C TRP A 422 27.42 14.68 -7.96
N LEU A 423 27.81 13.50 -7.51
CA LEU A 423 27.35 12.86 -6.28
C LEU A 423 28.50 12.80 -5.28
N ASP A 424 28.27 13.28 -4.05
CA ASP A 424 29.17 13.06 -2.92
C ASP A 424 28.54 11.99 -2.01
N GLN A 425 29.25 10.87 -1.81
CA GLN A 425 28.88 9.84 -0.87
C GLN A 425 29.96 9.72 0.20
N ASN A 426 29.71 10.35 1.35
CA ASN A 426 30.59 10.35 2.53
C ASN A 426 32.03 10.81 2.23
N GLY A 427 32.19 11.84 1.39
CA GLY A 427 33.50 12.38 0.97
C GLY A 427 34.07 11.75 -0.30
N THR A 428 33.50 10.64 -0.78
CA THR A 428 33.87 10.06 -2.09
C THR A 428 32.99 10.67 -3.17
N LYS A 429 33.59 11.31 -4.17
CA LYS A 429 32.87 11.92 -5.29
C LYS A 429 32.74 10.97 -6.48
N TYR A 430 31.58 11.00 -7.11
CA TYR A 430 31.25 10.28 -8.34
C TYR A 430 30.61 11.26 -9.33
N PHE A 431 30.70 10.98 -10.63
CA PHE A 431 29.95 11.72 -11.63
C PHE A 431 28.97 10.81 -12.36
N LEU A 432 27.71 11.22 -12.43
CA LEU A 432 26.62 10.54 -13.14
C LEU A 432 26.25 11.38 -14.37
N ASN A 433 26.15 10.74 -15.54
CA ASN A 433 25.69 11.38 -16.76
C ASN A 433 24.22 11.85 -16.66
N ASN A 434 23.74 12.62 -17.64
CA ASN A 434 22.33 13.02 -17.73
C ASN A 434 21.36 11.82 -17.90
N ASP A 435 21.83 10.67 -18.38
CA ASP A 435 21.06 9.41 -18.39
C ASP A 435 21.15 8.65 -17.05
N GLY A 436 21.81 9.23 -16.04
CA GLY A 436 22.06 8.64 -14.72
C GLY A 436 23.23 7.66 -14.65
N SER A 437 23.88 7.34 -15.78
CA SER A 437 24.96 6.35 -15.80
C SER A 437 26.26 6.89 -15.21
N MET A 438 26.86 6.14 -14.30
CA MET A 438 28.13 6.47 -13.67
C MET A 438 29.27 6.52 -14.68
N VAL A 439 30.08 7.58 -14.61
CA VAL A 439 31.27 7.77 -15.43
C VAL A 439 32.49 7.07 -14.80
N THR A 440 33.28 6.43 -15.65
CA THR A 440 34.66 6.01 -15.37
C THR A 440 35.60 6.62 -16.41
N GLY A 441 36.89 6.70 -16.10
CA GLY A 441 37.90 7.38 -16.91
C GLY A 441 37.90 8.89 -16.78
N TRP A 442 38.39 9.59 -17.80
CA TRP A 442 38.51 11.04 -17.81
C TRP A 442 37.16 11.75 -17.95
N HIS A 443 36.90 12.69 -17.04
CA HIS A 443 35.80 13.65 -17.12
C HIS A 443 36.35 15.08 -17.18
N THR A 444 35.66 15.98 -17.86
CA THR A 444 36.06 17.39 -18.00
C THR A 444 34.86 18.29 -17.77
N GLU A 445 34.99 19.24 -16.85
CA GLU A 445 33.96 20.21 -16.48
C GLU A 445 34.59 21.61 -16.48
N GLY A 446 34.28 22.41 -17.51
CA GLY A 446 35.02 23.65 -17.79
C GLY A 446 36.52 23.36 -17.99
N ASP A 447 37.38 24.12 -17.33
CA ASP A 447 38.85 23.97 -17.40
C ASP A 447 39.40 22.85 -16.48
N LYS A 448 38.54 22.26 -15.65
CA LYS A 448 38.90 21.21 -14.70
C LYS A 448 38.78 19.83 -15.36
N LYS A 449 39.79 18.99 -15.13
CA LYS A 449 39.78 17.58 -15.49
C LYS A 449 39.75 16.73 -14.23
N TYR A 450 39.02 15.64 -14.28
CA TYR A 450 38.87 14.66 -13.22
C TYR A 450 39.14 13.28 -13.81
N PHE A 451 39.64 12.35 -13.02
CA PHE A 451 39.70 10.94 -13.40
C PHE A 451 38.85 10.13 -12.43
N LEU A 452 37.77 9.54 -12.94
CA LEU A 452 36.93 8.62 -12.20
C LEU A 452 37.54 7.23 -12.38
N THR A 453 37.91 6.58 -11.28
CA THR A 453 38.49 5.23 -11.28
C THR A 453 37.46 4.17 -11.71
N ASP A 454 37.84 2.89 -11.83
CA ASP A 454 36.90 1.82 -12.24
C ASP A 454 35.73 1.61 -11.26
N SER A 455 35.85 2.07 -10.01
CA SER A 455 34.76 2.12 -9.04
C SER A 455 33.83 3.35 -9.20
N GLY A 456 34.15 4.24 -10.15
CA GLY A 456 33.52 5.55 -10.34
C GLY A 456 33.99 6.65 -9.40
N ALA A 457 34.81 6.33 -8.40
CA ALA A 457 35.32 7.31 -7.45
C ALA A 457 36.34 8.24 -8.12
N ALA A 458 36.20 9.55 -7.93
CA ALA A 458 37.15 10.56 -8.37
C ALA A 458 38.50 10.39 -7.67
N ALA A 459 39.57 10.33 -8.45
CA ALA A 459 40.93 10.21 -7.96
C ALA A 459 41.35 11.43 -7.13
N VAL A 460 42.13 11.19 -6.07
CA VAL A 460 42.79 12.20 -5.25
C VAL A 460 44.23 11.75 -4.98
N GLY A 461 45.16 12.69 -4.91
CA GLY A 461 46.59 12.40 -4.79
C GLY A 461 47.21 11.92 -6.10
N TRP A 462 48.31 11.16 -5.99
CA TRP A 462 49.04 10.61 -7.13
C TRP A 462 48.31 9.43 -7.79
N LEU A 463 48.20 9.46 -9.12
CA LEU A 463 47.68 8.36 -9.91
C LEU A 463 48.52 8.16 -11.17
N GLN A 464 48.89 6.91 -11.47
CA GLN A 464 49.58 6.55 -12.70
C GLN A 464 48.58 6.01 -13.72
N LEU A 465 48.56 6.60 -14.92
CA LEU A 465 47.71 6.20 -16.04
C LEU A 465 48.60 5.98 -17.26
N ASP A 466 48.56 4.76 -17.82
CA ASP A 466 49.39 4.35 -18.97
C ASP A 466 50.88 4.72 -18.81
N GLY A 467 51.43 4.44 -17.63
CA GLY A 467 52.82 4.75 -17.25
C GLY A 467 53.09 6.22 -16.90
N THR A 468 52.15 7.14 -17.16
CA THR A 468 52.30 8.57 -16.89
C THR A 468 51.72 8.92 -15.51
N TRP A 469 52.47 9.65 -14.69
CA TRP A 469 51.98 10.15 -13.40
C TRP A 469 51.19 11.46 -13.56
N TYR A 470 50.06 11.52 -12.86
CA TYR A 470 49.22 12.71 -12.66
C TYR A 470 49.01 12.91 -11.16
N TYR A 471 48.68 14.13 -10.76
CA TYR A 471 48.26 14.45 -9.39
C TYR A 471 46.88 15.10 -9.41
N PHE A 472 45.99 14.64 -8.54
CA PHE A 472 44.65 15.18 -8.36
C PHE A 472 44.55 15.85 -6.98
N ASN A 473 44.05 17.07 -6.95
CA ASN A 473 43.83 17.82 -5.71
C ASN A 473 42.77 17.13 -4.84
N GLN A 474 42.68 17.50 -3.56
CA GLN A 474 41.62 17.02 -2.66
C GLN A 474 40.19 17.35 -3.15
N GLY A 475 40.05 18.28 -4.10
CA GLY A 475 38.79 18.55 -4.80
C GLY A 475 38.39 17.49 -5.84
N GLY A 476 39.33 16.63 -6.24
CA GLY A 476 39.25 15.67 -7.35
C GLY A 476 39.83 16.19 -8.67
N ASP A 477 40.14 17.50 -8.76
CA ASP A 477 40.61 18.15 -9.98
C ASP A 477 42.12 17.95 -10.23
N MET A 478 42.47 17.67 -11.48
CA MET A 478 43.84 17.43 -11.94
C MET A 478 44.71 18.69 -11.81
N ALA A 479 45.82 18.57 -11.08
CA ALA A 479 46.77 19.65 -10.88
C ALA A 479 47.62 19.93 -12.13
N ARG A 480 48.13 21.16 -12.20
CA ARG A 480 49.02 21.69 -13.25
C ARG A 480 50.04 22.62 -12.60
N GLY A 481 51.23 22.74 -13.18
CA GLY A 481 52.33 23.51 -12.62
C GLY A 481 52.97 22.85 -11.40
N TRP A 482 53.56 23.66 -10.53
CA TRP A 482 54.23 23.20 -9.31
C TRP A 482 53.25 22.72 -8.24
N ILE A 483 53.53 21.55 -7.66
CA ILE A 483 52.85 21.02 -6.46
C ILE A 483 53.86 20.62 -5.40
N ASN A 484 53.42 20.59 -4.14
CA ASN A 484 54.25 20.21 -2.99
C ASN A 484 53.57 19.19 -2.05
N PRO A 485 53.15 18.00 -2.54
CA PRO A 485 52.69 16.94 -1.67
C PRO A 485 53.83 16.45 -0.77
N ASP A 486 53.52 16.23 0.51
CA ASP A 486 54.41 15.63 1.50
C ASP A 486 55.79 16.32 1.62
N GLY A 487 55.84 17.63 1.37
CA GLY A 487 57.05 18.45 1.47
C GLY A 487 58.08 18.24 0.35
N ASN A 488 57.70 17.58 -0.75
CA ASN A 488 58.54 17.41 -1.93
C ASN A 488 57.91 18.16 -3.12
N TRP A 489 58.70 18.98 -3.82
CA TRP A 489 58.23 19.70 -5.01
C TRP A 489 58.26 18.83 -6.26
N TYR A 490 57.23 18.96 -7.10
CA TYR A 490 57.09 18.31 -8.41
C TYR A 490 56.44 19.29 -9.39
N TYR A 491 56.58 19.04 -10.70
CA TYR A 491 55.95 19.86 -11.74
C TYR A 491 55.10 19.01 -12.68
N LEU A 492 53.84 19.42 -12.90
CA LEU A 492 52.92 18.85 -13.87
C LEU A 492 52.81 19.81 -15.06
N ASN A 493 52.87 19.31 -16.29
CA ASN A 493 52.65 20.17 -17.47
C ASN A 493 51.16 20.57 -17.63
N GLN A 494 50.82 21.29 -18.70
CA GLN A 494 49.44 21.74 -18.96
C GLN A 494 48.44 20.60 -19.22
N ASP A 495 48.93 19.42 -19.61
CA ASP A 495 48.14 18.18 -19.71
C ASP A 495 48.04 17.43 -18.37
N GLY A 496 48.66 17.94 -17.29
CA GLY A 496 48.70 17.32 -15.97
C GLY A 496 49.78 16.24 -15.80
N LYS A 497 50.63 16.03 -16.81
CA LYS A 497 51.66 14.98 -16.79
C LYS A 497 52.86 15.40 -15.98
N MET A 498 53.28 14.58 -15.02
CA MET A 498 54.48 14.82 -14.22
C MET A 498 55.72 14.86 -15.13
N GLN A 499 56.51 15.92 -14.98
CA GLN A 499 57.78 16.09 -15.69
C GLN A 499 58.94 15.46 -14.90
N THR A 500 59.98 15.05 -15.63
CA THR A 500 61.23 14.53 -15.07
C THR A 500 62.41 15.06 -15.90
N GLY A 501 63.62 15.09 -15.33
CA GLY A 501 64.80 15.68 -15.96
C GLY A 501 64.81 17.20 -15.90
N TRP A 502 65.39 17.84 -16.92
CA TRP A 502 65.48 19.29 -17.02
C TRP A 502 64.12 19.94 -17.28
N LEU A 503 63.82 20.99 -16.51
CA LEU A 503 62.65 21.86 -16.68
C LEU A 503 63.11 23.31 -16.82
N ASP A 504 62.52 24.05 -17.75
CA ASP A 504 62.58 25.51 -17.81
C ASP A 504 61.19 26.05 -17.46
N ASP A 505 61.11 26.90 -16.44
CA ASP A 505 59.89 27.59 -16.03
C ASP A 505 60.22 29.07 -15.81
N GLY A 506 59.63 29.94 -16.64
CA GLY A 506 59.87 31.38 -16.59
C GLY A 506 61.31 31.83 -16.88
N GLY A 507 62.16 30.98 -17.49
CA GLY A 507 63.58 31.25 -17.70
C GLY A 507 64.48 30.81 -16.54
N ALA A 508 63.91 30.30 -15.44
CA ALA A 508 64.65 29.59 -14.42
C ALA A 508 64.71 28.10 -14.77
N LYS A 509 65.90 27.50 -14.66
CA LYS A 509 66.12 26.06 -14.92
C LYS A 509 66.07 25.27 -13.63
N TYR A 510 65.44 24.11 -13.66
CA TYR A 510 65.27 23.18 -12.56
C TYR A 510 65.65 21.78 -13.02
N TYR A 511 66.01 20.89 -12.09
CA TYR A 511 66.19 19.47 -12.37
C TYR A 511 65.28 18.61 -11.49
N LEU A 512 64.37 17.91 -12.14
CA LEU A 512 63.46 16.95 -11.53
C LEU A 512 64.07 15.55 -11.63
N SER A 513 64.07 14.80 -10.53
CA SER A 513 64.59 13.44 -10.46
C SER A 513 64.01 12.56 -11.58
N THR A 514 64.87 11.94 -12.39
CA THR A 514 64.46 11.07 -13.50
C THR A 514 63.73 9.80 -13.05
N SER A 515 63.94 9.35 -11.82
CA SER A 515 63.28 8.18 -11.23
C SER A 515 62.03 8.50 -10.41
N SER A 516 61.89 9.73 -9.89
CA SER A 516 60.84 10.07 -8.92
C SER A 516 60.09 11.38 -9.16
N GLY A 517 60.50 12.22 -10.11
CA GLY A 517 59.91 13.54 -10.37
C GLY A 517 60.21 14.63 -9.33
N LYS A 518 60.81 14.29 -8.20
CA LYS A 518 61.16 15.24 -7.12
C LYS A 518 62.14 16.31 -7.60
N MET A 519 61.86 17.57 -7.31
CA MET A 519 62.76 18.70 -7.55
C MET A 519 64.06 18.57 -6.76
N THR A 520 65.18 18.80 -7.43
CA THR A 520 66.52 18.71 -6.84
C THR A 520 66.91 20.03 -6.15
N VAL A 521 67.59 19.92 -5.01
CA VAL A 521 68.21 21.05 -4.29
C VAL A 521 69.62 20.67 -3.86
N GLY A 522 70.55 21.61 -3.90
CA GLY A 522 71.97 21.38 -3.68
C GLY A 522 72.71 20.92 -4.94
N TRP A 523 73.84 20.24 -4.74
CA TRP A 523 74.66 19.69 -5.81
C TRP A 523 73.99 18.50 -6.49
N ARG A 524 74.19 18.38 -7.80
CA ARG A 524 73.74 17.24 -8.60
C ARG A 524 74.62 17.00 -9.81
N GLU A 525 75.02 15.75 -10.03
CA GLU A 525 75.62 15.34 -11.30
C GLU A 525 74.54 14.99 -12.34
N VAL A 526 74.67 15.54 -13.56
CA VAL A 526 73.84 15.21 -14.71
C VAL A 526 74.73 15.09 -15.95
N ASP A 527 74.70 13.93 -16.62
CA ASP A 527 75.46 13.63 -17.84
C ASP A 527 76.96 13.98 -17.75
N GLY A 528 77.59 13.66 -16.62
CA GLY A 528 79.02 13.85 -16.37
C GLY A 528 79.44 15.30 -16.06
N ALA A 529 78.50 16.17 -15.72
CA ALA A 529 78.78 17.53 -15.23
C ALA A 529 78.03 17.82 -13.92
N TRP A 530 78.67 18.58 -13.04
CA TRP A 530 78.07 19.05 -11.80
C TRP A 530 77.31 20.35 -12.02
N TYR A 531 76.15 20.44 -11.37
CA TYR A 531 75.29 21.63 -11.31
C TYR A 531 74.92 21.88 -9.85
N TYR A 532 74.58 23.12 -9.52
CA TYR A 532 74.07 23.48 -8.19
C TYR A 532 72.69 24.12 -8.29
N PHE A 533 71.75 23.62 -7.49
CA PHE A 533 70.39 24.12 -7.38
C PHE A 533 70.20 24.77 -6.01
N ASN A 534 69.69 25.99 -5.96
CA ASN A 534 69.51 26.73 -4.70
C ASN A 534 68.34 26.17 -3.85
N GLY A 535 68.01 26.85 -2.74
CA GLY A 535 66.92 26.44 -1.85
C GLY A 535 65.52 26.44 -2.47
N SER A 536 65.31 27.14 -3.59
CA SER A 536 64.07 27.07 -4.39
C SER A 536 64.18 26.12 -5.58
N GLY A 537 65.25 25.32 -5.68
CA GLY A 537 65.51 24.38 -6.76
C GLY A 537 65.94 25.01 -8.09
N ALA A 538 66.16 26.33 -8.14
CA ALA A 538 66.61 27.01 -9.35
C ALA A 538 68.13 26.83 -9.53
N MET A 539 68.54 26.53 -10.76
CA MET A 539 69.94 26.34 -11.15
C MET A 539 70.72 27.63 -10.98
N VAL A 540 71.85 27.55 -10.28
CA VAL A 540 72.76 28.68 -10.03
C VAL A 540 73.78 28.79 -11.17
N THR A 541 74.10 30.02 -11.53
CA THR A 541 75.09 30.38 -12.55
C THR A 541 75.98 31.53 -12.07
N GLY A 542 77.14 31.69 -12.71
CA GLY A 542 78.19 32.63 -12.33
C GLY A 542 79.11 32.11 -11.23
N LEU A 543 79.97 33.00 -10.74
CA LEU A 543 80.85 32.78 -9.61
C LEU A 543 80.04 32.87 -8.30
N THR A 544 79.91 31.76 -7.56
CA THR A 544 79.06 31.66 -6.36
C THR A 544 79.77 30.95 -5.21
N GLU A 545 79.60 31.44 -3.99
CA GLU A 545 80.05 30.77 -2.77
C GLU A 545 79.00 29.74 -2.29
N ILE A 546 79.44 28.50 -2.09
CA ILE A 546 78.61 27.38 -1.64
C ILE A 546 79.35 26.70 -0.49
N ASN A 547 78.73 26.68 0.70
CA ASN A 547 79.31 26.11 1.93
C ASN A 547 80.72 26.62 2.29
N GLY A 548 81.05 27.88 1.99
CA GLY A 548 82.36 28.48 2.28
C GLY A 548 83.45 28.19 1.24
N GLN A 549 83.11 27.57 0.11
CA GLN A 549 83.99 27.39 -1.04
C GLN A 549 83.43 28.13 -2.25
N LEU A 550 84.30 28.76 -3.04
CA LEU A 550 83.90 29.50 -4.24
C LEU A 550 83.90 28.56 -5.44
N TYR A 551 82.83 28.58 -6.23
CA TYR A 551 82.67 27.74 -7.44
C TYR A 551 82.24 28.61 -8.62
N TYR A 552 82.59 28.20 -9.83
CA TYR A 552 82.11 28.83 -11.06
C TYR A 552 81.19 27.88 -11.82
N LEU A 553 79.92 28.28 -11.95
CA LEU A 553 78.88 27.58 -12.71
C LEU A 553 78.67 28.37 -14.00
N ASN A 554 78.98 27.80 -15.17
CA ASN A 554 78.99 28.53 -16.43
C ASN A 554 77.63 29.21 -16.75
N PRO A 555 77.56 30.54 -16.97
CA PRO A 555 76.32 31.25 -17.27
C PRO A 555 75.50 30.75 -18.47
N SER A 556 76.11 30.09 -19.47
CA SER A 556 75.36 29.62 -20.64
C SER A 556 74.61 28.30 -20.42
N ASP A 557 75.15 27.39 -19.62
CA ASP A 557 74.61 26.03 -19.46
C ASP A 557 74.51 25.52 -18.01
N GLY A 558 75.12 26.21 -17.04
CA GLY A 558 75.12 25.86 -15.62
C GLY A 558 76.22 24.88 -15.19
N ARG A 559 77.06 24.40 -16.11
CA ARG A 559 78.09 23.40 -15.80
C ARG A 559 79.15 23.99 -14.88
N MET A 560 79.48 23.29 -13.79
CA MET A 560 80.60 23.64 -12.94
C MET A 560 81.93 23.48 -13.71
N ALA A 561 82.78 24.50 -13.67
CA ALA A 561 84.14 24.40 -14.19
C ALA A 561 84.99 23.46 -13.33
N VAL A 562 85.93 22.73 -13.93
CA VAL A 562 86.90 21.86 -13.26
C VAL A 562 88.25 21.89 -13.98
N SER A 563 89.35 21.76 -13.23
CA SER A 563 90.72 21.61 -13.75
C SER A 563 91.10 22.64 -14.83
N THR A 564 90.79 23.91 -14.60
CA THR A 564 90.92 24.97 -15.61
C THR A 564 91.28 26.31 -14.97
N THR A 565 91.54 27.32 -15.79
CA THR A 565 91.62 28.73 -15.39
C THR A 565 90.49 29.51 -16.05
N LEU A 566 89.98 30.55 -15.38
CA LEU A 566 88.95 31.43 -15.93
C LEU A 566 89.13 32.86 -15.44
N ASP A 567 88.80 33.82 -16.31
CA ASP A 567 88.55 35.20 -15.94
C ASP A 567 87.07 35.38 -15.58
N PHE A 568 86.79 36.08 -14.49
CA PHE A 568 85.44 36.54 -14.16
C PHE A 568 85.48 37.98 -13.67
N ASP A 569 84.91 38.88 -14.48
CA ASP A 569 84.87 40.33 -14.23
C ASP A 569 86.26 40.99 -14.09
N GLY A 570 87.24 40.53 -14.90
CA GLY A 570 88.61 41.06 -14.89
C GLY A 570 89.48 40.52 -13.75
N VAL A 571 89.15 39.35 -13.22
CA VAL A 571 89.88 38.65 -12.16
C VAL A 571 90.10 37.19 -12.58
N ASP A 572 91.36 36.78 -12.65
CA ASP A 572 91.75 35.39 -12.92
C ASP A 572 91.55 34.49 -11.68
N TYR A 573 91.00 33.30 -11.93
CA TYR A 573 90.83 32.22 -10.97
C TYR A 573 91.45 30.93 -11.50
N THR A 574 92.10 30.19 -10.60
CA THR A 574 92.46 28.78 -10.80
C THR A 574 91.35 27.89 -10.25
N VAL A 575 90.93 26.87 -11.00
CA VAL A 575 89.84 25.97 -10.63
C VAL A 575 90.38 24.55 -10.55
N ASP A 576 90.28 23.94 -9.35
CA ASP A 576 90.82 22.61 -9.10
C ASP A 576 89.95 21.48 -9.72
N ALA A 577 90.36 20.23 -9.52
CA ALA A 577 89.61 19.05 -10.01
C ALA A 577 88.25 18.85 -9.32
N ASN A 578 88.00 19.56 -8.22
CA ASN A 578 86.72 19.56 -7.50
C ASN A 578 85.85 20.78 -7.84
N GLY A 579 86.33 21.70 -8.68
CA GLY A 579 85.63 22.93 -9.06
C GLY A 579 85.84 24.12 -8.13
N VAL A 580 86.71 23.99 -7.11
CA VAL A 580 86.97 25.06 -6.16
C VAL A 580 87.85 26.13 -6.81
N CYS A 581 87.36 27.36 -6.82
CA CYS A 581 87.98 28.53 -7.44
C CYS A 581 88.86 29.25 -6.42
N THR A 582 90.15 29.39 -6.72
CA THR A 582 91.11 30.20 -5.97
C THR A 582 91.55 31.39 -6.81
N LYS A 583 91.33 32.61 -6.31
CA LYS A 583 91.75 33.85 -6.97
C LYS A 583 93.27 33.86 -7.17
N VAL A 584 93.72 34.25 -8.36
CA VAL A 584 95.14 34.51 -8.62
C VAL A 584 95.50 35.90 -8.08
N GLU A 585 96.50 35.98 -7.21
CA GLU A 585 97.02 37.26 -6.71
C GLU A 585 98.13 37.78 -7.62
N GLU A 586 97.92 38.95 -8.22
CA GLU A 586 98.95 39.74 -8.89
C GLU A 586 100.04 40.17 -7.88
N PRO A 587 101.33 40.06 -8.19
CA PRO A 587 102.40 40.47 -7.28
C PRO A 587 102.44 41.99 -7.12
N ALA A 588 102.33 42.45 -5.87
CA ALA A 588 102.33 43.88 -5.56
C ALA A 588 103.70 44.55 -5.79
N ASP A 589 103.72 45.64 -6.56
CA ASP A 589 104.87 46.54 -6.69
C ASP A 589 104.45 48.03 -6.67
N GLY A 590 105.29 48.87 -6.09
CA GLY A 590 105.68 50.08 -6.84
C GLY A 590 105.07 51.46 -6.57
N THR A 591 104.88 51.89 -5.31
CA THR A 591 105.05 53.30 -4.86
C THR A 591 104.17 54.48 -5.36
N GLN A 592 104.03 55.46 -4.43
CA GLN A 592 103.43 56.80 -4.46
C GLN A 592 103.96 57.74 -5.59
N ASP A 593 103.42 58.93 -5.95
CA ASP A 593 102.43 59.89 -5.37
C ASP A 593 101.85 60.77 -6.54
N GLY A 594 100.81 61.62 -6.48
CA GLY A 594 99.90 62.07 -5.41
C GLY A 594 99.13 63.37 -5.76
N GLN A 595 98.76 64.16 -4.75
CA GLN A 595 98.19 65.53 -4.73
C GLN A 595 96.79 65.87 -5.36
N ASN A 596 95.82 66.02 -4.43
CA ASN A 596 95.04 67.25 -4.13
C ASN A 596 93.60 67.51 -4.67
N GLY A 597 92.70 67.84 -3.73
CA GLY A 597 91.36 68.46 -3.90
C GLY A 597 90.23 67.62 -3.27
N ALA A 598 89.83 67.78 -2.00
CA ALA A 598 88.92 68.83 -1.45
C ALA A 598 87.54 68.87 -2.16
N GLU A 599 86.35 68.80 -1.53
CA GLU A 599 85.81 68.74 -0.14
C GLU A 599 84.37 68.15 -0.22
N GLY A 600 83.68 67.75 0.89
CA GLY A 600 82.21 67.54 0.81
C GLY A 600 81.45 66.52 1.70
N ASN A 601 81.71 66.49 3.02
CA ASN A 601 80.84 66.10 4.16
C ASN A 601 79.43 65.41 3.99
N GLY A 602 79.14 64.39 4.83
CA GLY A 602 77.78 63.93 5.25
C GLY A 602 77.49 62.42 5.08
N GLN A 603 77.70 61.54 6.07
CA GLN A 603 76.75 61.08 7.14
C GLN A 603 75.30 60.78 6.69
N SER A 604 74.60 59.70 7.11
CA SER A 604 74.94 58.56 8.00
C SER A 604 73.82 57.50 8.07
N GLY A 605 74.17 56.24 8.37
CA GLY A 605 73.37 55.24 9.13
C GLY A 605 73.03 53.96 8.34
N GLN A 606 73.45 52.71 8.68
CA GLN A 606 73.26 51.88 9.89
C GLN A 606 71.78 51.68 10.30
N SER A 607 71.28 50.47 10.64
CA SER A 607 71.87 49.11 10.74
C SER A 607 70.79 48.01 10.94
N SER A 608 71.23 46.74 11.04
CA SER A 608 70.61 45.59 11.78
C SER A 608 69.22 45.08 11.33
N GLN A 609 69.07 43.83 10.87
CA GLN A 609 69.04 42.56 11.63
C GLN A 609 67.93 42.45 12.70
N ASN A 610 66.97 41.52 12.49
CA ASN A 610 66.68 40.41 13.40
C ASN A 610 65.53 39.48 12.94
N GLU A 611 65.77 38.17 13.05
CA GLU A 611 64.78 37.11 13.33
C GLU A 611 64.54 37.03 14.87
N PRO A 612 63.77 36.08 15.46
CA PRO A 612 62.78 35.11 14.92
C PRO A 612 61.43 35.14 15.70
N ALA A 613 60.49 34.19 15.43
CA ALA A 613 59.94 33.26 16.44
C ALA A 613 58.67 32.48 15.99
N VAL A 614 58.43 31.33 16.63
CA VAL A 614 57.44 30.28 16.30
C VAL A 614 56.36 30.12 17.38
N ASN A 615 55.10 29.85 16.99
CA ASN A 615 54.14 28.92 17.64
C ASN A 615 52.77 28.97 16.91
N GLY A 616 51.92 27.93 16.88
CA GLY A 616 52.06 26.57 17.41
C GLY A 616 50.81 25.71 17.12
N GLN A 617 51.02 24.38 17.05
CA GLN A 617 50.11 23.22 17.08
C GLN A 617 48.57 23.43 17.19
N ASN A 618 47.80 22.64 16.41
CA ASN A 618 46.97 21.57 17.01
C ASN A 618 46.72 20.38 16.05
N THR A 619 46.12 19.31 16.57
CA THR A 619 46.16 17.93 16.06
C THR A 619 44.88 17.45 15.37
N GLY A 620 45.00 16.36 14.60
CA GLY A 620 43.88 15.59 14.05
C GLY A 620 44.39 14.27 13.46
N SER A 621 44.03 13.14 14.04
CA SER A 621 44.57 11.81 13.71
C SER A 621 43.58 10.98 12.87
N ALA A 622 44.06 10.36 11.79
CA ALA A 622 43.42 9.23 11.11
C ALA A 622 44.49 8.39 10.38
N THR A 623 44.29 7.07 10.33
CA THR A 623 45.33 6.07 10.04
C THR A 623 45.00 5.18 8.84
N GLN A 624 46.05 4.65 8.20
CA GLN A 624 46.07 3.57 7.20
C GLN A 624 45.45 3.93 5.82
N GLU A 625 45.94 3.40 4.69
CA GLU A 625 47.03 2.44 4.46
C GLU A 625 47.72 2.76 3.12
N SER A 626 49.05 2.71 3.07
CA SER A 626 49.83 2.86 1.82
C SER A 626 50.60 1.57 1.56
N PRO A 627 50.65 1.06 0.31
CA PRO A 627 51.43 -0.13 0.01
C PRO A 627 52.92 0.12 0.27
N ALA A 628 53.55 -0.79 1.00
CA ALA A 628 55.00 -0.79 1.12
C ALA A 628 55.61 -1.18 -0.24
N ASP A 629 56.42 -0.29 -0.82
CA ASP A 629 57.47 -0.71 -1.75
C ASP A 629 58.80 -0.76 -0.98
N SER A 630 59.44 -1.93 -1.01
CA SER A 630 60.70 -2.22 -0.35
C SER A 630 61.87 -1.66 -1.16
N GLY A 631 61.95 -0.33 -1.22
CA GLY A 631 62.98 0.43 -1.93
C GLY A 631 63.76 1.35 -1.01
N GLN A 632 64.52 0.80 -0.05
CA GLN A 632 65.41 1.58 0.82
C GLN A 632 66.53 2.22 -0.02
N THR A 633 66.25 3.38 -0.57
CA THR A 633 67.21 4.23 -1.26
C THR A 633 67.47 5.46 -0.39
N ASP A 634 68.67 5.50 0.17
CA ASP A 634 69.21 6.70 0.82
C ASP A 634 69.00 7.90 -0.11
N SER A 635 68.18 8.87 0.30
CA SER A 635 68.30 10.24 -0.24
C SER A 635 69.54 10.90 0.37
N LYS A 636 70.70 10.31 0.09
CA LYS A 636 72.00 10.97 0.27
C LYS A 636 71.95 12.22 -0.60
N LYS A 637 71.81 13.36 0.07
CA LYS A 637 72.11 14.67 -0.50
C LYS A 637 73.51 14.54 -1.10
N GLU A 638 73.63 14.65 -2.42
CA GLU A 638 74.92 14.48 -3.09
C GLU A 638 75.89 15.50 -2.47
N ILE A 639 76.91 14.99 -1.79
CA ILE A 639 77.95 15.82 -1.19
C ILE A 639 78.75 16.35 -2.38
N GLY A 640 78.70 17.67 -2.57
CA GLY A 640 79.29 18.32 -3.72
C GLY A 640 80.78 18.03 -3.86
N PRO A 641 81.33 18.13 -5.08
CA PRO A 641 82.74 17.90 -5.31
C PRO A 641 83.58 18.84 -4.44
N GLY A 642 84.58 18.27 -3.76
CA GLY A 642 85.49 19.00 -2.86
C GLY A 642 85.03 19.14 -1.40
N ILE A 643 83.79 18.77 -1.08
CA ILE A 643 83.25 18.79 0.29
C ILE A 643 83.53 17.44 0.97
N LYS A 644 84.05 17.46 2.20
CA LYS A 644 84.31 16.27 3.04
C LYS A 644 83.32 16.14 4.19
#